data_AF-A0A2E2KZZ0-F1
#
_entry.id   AF-A0A2E2KZZ0-F1
#
_cell.length_a   1.000
_cell.length_b   1.000
_cell.length_c   1.000
_cell.angle_alpha   90.00
_cell.angle_beta   90.00
_cell.angle_gamma   90.00
#
_symmetry.space_group_name_H-M   'P 1'
#
loop_
_entity.id
_entity.type
_entity.pdbx_description
1 polymer ?
#
loop_
_entity_poly.entity_id
_entity_poly.type
_entity_poly.pdbx_seq_one_letter_code
_entity_poly.pdbx_strand_id
1 'polypeptide(L)'
;MDTNALKKFAAAARTLLIDQVSARLDLVLAEGAPARREHPQAVKDLENAIARDSRKQVIEQTAYTWFNRFTALRFMDANGYTQVRTVSPADNATRPEILSEAMAGNIPDGAPTEISALLDGRTPSHDPQSEAYRLLLVHACNQWHGPMPFLFEELDDYSELLMPEDLLSQTSILARLREVMTEDACRDVEIIGWLYQFYISEKKDQVFAGLKKNVKITAENIPAATQLFTPHWIVRYLVENSLGRLWLLNRPDSRLAERMDFYIAPEEPETDFLRITRPEEIRICDPAAGSGHMLTYAFDLLHAIYEEEGYDATEIPALILTHNLTGVEIDDRAGALAAFALMMKAADKLGRRRFLRMEAKPDICVLQDVSFTPAEMQDVAAVVGKDLFTDELRETLGQFEQAKNFGSLIVPKLRDPAETLRVVEARDFGSDLLLKDVQARVVAVLRMAEALSPKYHVVVANPPYMGGKGMNGKLQHFAKREYKGSKSDLFSMFIERGWALTVSSGFSAMVTMESWMFLSSFQLLRSKLLASSTLHSMTHMPYLGKGGTSMGINFGTSAFVTEKRRRPNFRGRYCCVRYYETDDFGVPLEFPPQNERLSSASSADFQKIPGEPIAYWLSGKVLSLFSEEASIEEIADARPGLQTSDNNRFVRLWHEVSIQKSDFAVSGRVEAKNSSGKWFPYNKGGDFRRWYGNLEC
;
A
#
# COMPACT_ATOMS: atom_id res chain seq x y z
N MET A 1 9.76 -1.13 -20.50
CA MET A 1 10.56 -1.39 -19.28
C MET A 1 10.74 -2.89 -19.12
N ASP A 2 11.96 -3.41 -18.93
CA ASP A 2 12.20 -4.84 -18.68
C ASP A 2 12.03 -5.16 -17.18
N THR A 3 10.82 -5.53 -16.79
CA THR A 3 10.48 -5.84 -15.39
C THR A 3 11.20 -7.07 -14.86
N ASN A 4 11.61 -8.02 -15.72
CA ASN A 4 12.35 -9.20 -15.31
C ASN A 4 13.80 -8.86 -14.93
N ALA A 5 14.45 -7.98 -15.69
CA ALA A 5 15.78 -7.47 -15.36
C ALA A 5 15.74 -6.69 -14.03
N LEU A 6 14.76 -5.80 -13.86
CA LEU A 6 14.56 -5.05 -12.60
C LEU A 6 14.36 -5.99 -11.41
N LYS A 7 13.56 -7.04 -11.57
CA LYS A 7 13.32 -8.03 -10.51
C LYS A 7 14.60 -8.76 -10.08
N LYS A 8 15.39 -9.24 -11.06
CA LYS A 8 16.66 -9.92 -10.78
C LYS A 8 17.65 -8.99 -10.10
N PHE A 9 17.74 -7.74 -10.55
CA PHE A 9 18.60 -6.75 -9.93
C PHE A 9 18.19 -6.44 -8.50
N ALA A 10 16.93 -6.07 -8.25
CA ALA A 10 16.49 -5.62 -6.94
C ALA A 10 16.63 -6.72 -5.86
N ALA A 11 16.32 -7.98 -6.20
CA ALA A 11 16.54 -9.10 -5.29
C ALA A 11 18.03 -9.27 -4.95
N ALA A 12 18.91 -9.26 -5.97
CA ALA A 12 20.36 -9.37 -5.75
C ALA A 12 20.96 -8.15 -5.04
N ALA A 13 20.43 -6.95 -5.28
CA ALA A 13 20.85 -5.71 -4.64
C ALA A 13 20.56 -5.74 -3.14
N ARG A 14 19.43 -6.33 -2.73
CA ARG A 14 19.10 -6.53 -1.31
C ARG A 14 20.15 -7.37 -0.60
N THR A 15 20.46 -8.56 -1.12
CA THR A 15 21.46 -9.45 -0.51
C THR A 15 22.81 -8.74 -0.43
N LEU A 16 23.25 -8.14 -1.54
CA LEU A 16 24.53 -7.43 -1.63
C LEU A 16 24.64 -6.30 -0.59
N LEU A 17 23.61 -5.46 -0.48
CA LEU A 17 23.62 -4.33 0.45
C LEU A 17 23.57 -4.78 1.90
N ILE A 18 22.78 -5.81 2.23
CA ILE A 18 22.76 -6.37 3.59
C ILE A 18 24.15 -6.87 3.99
N ASP A 19 24.82 -7.60 3.09
CA ASP A 19 26.15 -8.13 3.34
C ASP A 19 27.20 -7.02 3.51
N GLN A 20 27.19 -6.02 2.62
CA GLN A 20 28.11 -4.88 2.67
C GLN A 20 27.88 -4.00 3.91
N VAL A 21 26.63 -3.68 4.23
CA VAL A 21 26.28 -2.91 5.44
C VAL A 21 26.65 -3.70 6.69
N SER A 22 26.45 -5.02 6.71
CA SER A 22 26.86 -5.86 7.84
C SER A 22 28.38 -5.82 8.05
N ALA A 23 29.17 -5.94 6.97
CA ALA A 23 30.63 -5.85 7.05
C ALA A 23 31.10 -4.48 7.54
N ARG A 24 30.49 -3.40 7.03
CA ARG A 24 30.78 -2.03 7.48
C ARG A 24 30.42 -1.83 8.95
N LEU A 25 29.30 -2.39 9.40
CA LEU A 25 28.89 -2.31 10.78
C LEU A 25 29.91 -2.95 11.72
N ASP A 26 30.48 -4.10 11.36
CA ASP A 26 31.55 -4.74 12.14
C ASP A 26 32.81 -3.88 12.21
N LEU A 27 33.20 -3.25 11.10
CA LEU A 27 34.35 -2.35 11.05
C LEU A 27 34.16 -1.08 11.89
N VAL A 28 32.98 -0.46 11.82
CA VAL A 28 32.66 0.78 12.54
C VAL A 28 32.57 0.54 14.06
N LEU A 29 32.03 -0.61 14.47
CA LEU A 29 31.87 -0.95 15.89
C LEU A 29 33.12 -1.55 16.53
N ALA A 30 34.12 -1.96 15.75
CA ALA A 30 35.36 -2.55 16.27
C ALA A 30 36.07 -1.65 17.31
N GLU A 31 36.75 -2.28 18.26
CA GLU A 31 37.55 -1.56 19.26
C GLU A 31 38.67 -0.77 18.57
N GLY A 32 38.75 0.53 18.85
CA GLY A 32 39.77 1.41 18.26
C GLY A 32 39.51 1.85 16.82
N ALA A 33 38.34 1.52 16.24
CA ALA A 33 37.96 1.96 14.88
C ALA A 33 38.11 3.48 14.70
N PRO A 34 38.62 3.97 13.56
CA PRO A 34 38.75 5.41 13.28
C PRO A 34 37.43 6.17 13.45
N ALA A 35 36.31 5.58 13.01
CA ALA A 35 34.98 6.16 13.13
C ALA A 35 34.58 6.54 14.57
N ARG A 36 35.06 5.80 15.59
CA ARG A 36 34.80 6.13 17.01
C ARG A 36 35.51 7.42 17.46
N ARG A 37 36.58 7.83 16.75
CA ARG A 37 37.35 9.05 17.02
C ARG A 37 36.92 10.20 16.12
N GLU A 38 36.63 9.91 14.86
CA GLU A 38 36.26 10.90 13.83
C GLU A 38 34.79 11.32 13.92
N HIS A 39 33.88 10.38 14.20
CA HIS A 39 32.43 10.63 14.27
C HIS A 39 31.82 10.03 15.56
N PRO A 40 32.23 10.49 16.76
CA PRO A 40 31.82 9.87 18.03
C PRO A 40 30.30 9.91 18.28
N GLN A 41 29.62 10.96 17.81
CA GLN A 41 28.17 11.10 17.98
C GLN A 41 27.40 10.10 17.09
N ALA A 42 27.75 10.01 15.80
CA ALA A 42 27.15 9.06 14.88
C ALA A 42 27.31 7.60 15.33
N VAL A 43 28.47 7.22 15.89
CA VAL A 43 28.67 5.87 16.45
C VAL A 43 27.79 5.63 17.69
N LYS A 44 27.63 6.63 18.55
CA LYS A 44 26.74 6.53 19.71
C LYS A 44 25.28 6.36 19.29
N ASP A 45 24.85 7.08 18.25
CA ASP A 45 23.49 6.98 17.72
C ASP A 45 23.25 5.62 17.05
N LEU A 46 24.26 5.08 16.38
CA LEU A 46 24.24 3.71 15.87
C LEU A 46 24.09 2.67 16.99
N GLU A 47 24.85 2.79 18.07
CA GLU A 47 24.76 1.89 19.23
C GLU A 47 23.37 1.97 19.90
N ASN A 48 22.80 3.17 20.00
CA ASN A 48 21.44 3.40 20.50
C ASN A 48 20.38 2.76 19.59
N ALA A 49 20.51 2.92 18.28
CA ALA A 49 19.60 2.30 17.30
C ALA A 49 19.64 0.77 17.39
N ILE A 50 20.83 0.17 17.57
CA ILE A 50 20.99 -1.28 17.76
C ILE A 50 20.33 -1.74 19.06
N ALA A 51 20.47 -0.97 20.15
CA ALA A 51 19.84 -1.29 21.42
C ALA A 51 18.31 -1.24 21.35
N ARG A 52 17.75 -0.32 20.54
CA ARG A 52 16.31 -0.16 20.34
C ARG A 52 15.71 -1.23 19.41
N ASP A 53 16.29 -1.42 18.23
CA ASP A 53 15.67 -2.15 17.11
C ASP A 53 16.34 -3.50 16.81
N SER A 54 17.45 -3.83 17.47
CA SER A 54 18.37 -4.94 17.16
C SER A 54 19.27 -4.68 15.95
N ARG A 55 20.45 -5.32 16.00
CA ARG A 55 21.46 -5.27 14.95
C ARG A 55 20.92 -5.62 13.55
N LYS A 56 20.07 -6.65 13.47
CA LYS A 56 19.51 -7.11 12.18
C LYS A 56 18.59 -6.06 11.55
N GLN A 57 17.76 -5.38 12.36
CA GLN A 57 16.85 -4.36 11.83
C GLN A 57 17.63 -3.13 11.38
N VAL A 58 18.65 -2.69 12.13
CA VAL A 58 19.52 -1.58 11.73
C VAL A 58 20.22 -1.85 10.40
N ILE A 59 20.75 -3.07 10.19
CA ILE A 59 21.34 -3.46 8.89
C ILE A 59 20.28 -3.41 7.78
N GLU A 60 19.11 -4.02 7.98
CA GLU A 60 18.05 -4.04 6.97
C GLU A 60 17.56 -2.62 6.63
N GLN A 61 17.44 -1.73 7.61
CA GLN A 61 17.02 -0.34 7.44
C GLN A 61 18.08 0.49 6.71
N THR A 62 19.34 0.36 7.08
CA THR A 62 20.43 1.12 6.46
C THR A 62 20.69 0.67 5.02
N ALA A 63 20.66 -0.64 4.76
CA ALA A 63 20.73 -1.19 3.40
C ALA A 63 19.59 -0.64 2.53
N TYR A 64 18.39 -0.55 3.09
CA TYR A 64 17.24 0.03 2.38
C TYR A 64 17.42 1.50 2.06
N THR A 65 17.85 2.28 3.06
CA THR A 65 18.06 3.73 2.92
C THR A 65 19.03 4.02 1.78
N TRP A 66 20.13 3.29 1.72
CA TRP A 66 21.08 3.40 0.60
C TRP A 66 20.51 2.95 -0.73
N PHE A 67 19.75 1.85 -0.79
CA PHE A 67 19.06 1.42 -2.00
C PHE A 67 18.13 2.53 -2.56
N ASN A 68 17.35 3.16 -1.68
CA ASN A 68 16.44 4.25 -2.05
C ASN A 68 17.19 5.49 -2.53
N ARG A 69 18.25 5.92 -1.80
CA ARG A 69 19.08 7.06 -2.19
C ARG A 69 19.75 6.83 -3.55
N PHE A 70 20.34 5.66 -3.78
CA PHE A 70 20.94 5.33 -5.08
C PHE A 70 19.92 5.33 -6.21
N THR A 71 18.75 4.73 -5.99
CA THR A 71 17.65 4.69 -6.97
C THR A 71 17.17 6.10 -7.31
N ALA A 72 16.99 6.96 -6.31
CA ALA A 72 16.56 8.34 -6.51
C ALA A 72 17.62 9.18 -7.23
N LEU A 73 18.90 9.12 -6.81
CA LEU A 73 19.99 9.80 -7.50
C LEU A 73 20.12 9.35 -8.95
N ARG A 74 20.01 8.03 -9.21
CA ARG A 74 20.03 7.49 -10.57
C ARG A 74 18.87 7.99 -11.42
N PHE A 75 17.66 8.03 -10.86
CA PHE A 75 16.47 8.55 -11.53
C PHE A 75 16.62 10.04 -11.86
N MET A 76 17.13 10.84 -10.92
CA MET A 76 17.40 12.26 -11.14
C MET A 76 18.47 12.51 -12.20
N ASP A 77 19.53 11.71 -12.22
CA ASP A 77 20.55 11.76 -13.27
C ASP A 77 19.96 11.44 -14.65
N ALA A 78 19.10 10.43 -14.75
CA ALA A 78 18.46 10.02 -16.01
C ALA A 78 17.56 11.11 -16.61
N ASN A 79 16.97 11.94 -15.75
CA ASN A 79 16.00 12.97 -16.14
C ASN A 79 16.61 14.39 -16.12
N GLY A 80 17.92 14.52 -15.89
CA GLY A 80 18.62 15.82 -15.89
C GLY A 80 18.26 16.74 -14.72
N TYR A 81 17.77 16.18 -13.61
CA TYR A 81 17.45 16.94 -12.39
C TYR A 81 18.69 17.24 -11.55
N THR A 82 19.75 16.47 -11.69
CA THR A 82 21.09 16.80 -11.18
C THR A 82 21.82 17.72 -12.17
N GLN A 83 22.64 18.64 -11.65
CA GLN A 83 23.48 19.50 -12.51
C GLN A 83 24.70 18.74 -13.03
N VAL A 84 25.37 18.02 -12.14
CA VAL A 84 26.47 17.10 -12.43
C VAL A 84 25.97 15.73 -12.02
N ARG A 85 26.00 14.75 -12.94
CA ARG A 85 25.44 13.41 -12.67
C ARG A 85 26.20 12.76 -11.51
N THR A 86 25.44 12.39 -10.47
CA THR A 86 26.02 11.92 -9.21
C THR A 86 26.38 10.43 -9.27
N VAL A 87 25.49 9.62 -9.82
CA VAL A 87 25.64 8.16 -9.96
C VAL A 87 26.01 7.78 -11.39
N SER A 88 25.52 8.53 -12.37
CA SER A 88 25.73 8.27 -13.79
C SER A 88 27.01 8.90 -14.32
N PRO A 89 27.68 8.26 -15.30
CA PRO A 89 28.80 8.88 -15.99
C PRO A 89 28.34 9.98 -16.96
N ALA A 90 29.29 10.84 -17.35
CA ALA A 90 29.14 11.69 -18.53
C ALA A 90 29.06 10.84 -19.82
N ASP A 91 28.62 11.45 -20.91
CA ASP A 91 28.48 10.75 -22.18
C ASP A 91 29.85 10.22 -22.66
N ASN A 92 29.90 8.94 -23.02
CA ASN A 92 31.13 8.21 -23.38
C ASN A 92 32.16 8.02 -22.25
N ALA A 93 31.78 8.24 -20.99
CA ALA A 93 32.61 7.92 -19.83
C ALA A 93 32.09 6.69 -19.07
N THR A 94 32.95 6.09 -18.24
CA THR A 94 32.59 4.95 -17.37
C THR A 94 32.52 5.33 -15.90
N ARG A 95 33.20 6.42 -15.51
CA ARG A 95 33.23 6.95 -14.15
C ARG A 95 32.09 7.94 -13.92
N PRO A 96 31.49 8.00 -12.73
CA PRO A 96 30.50 9.01 -12.39
C PRO A 96 30.99 10.42 -12.73
N GLU A 97 30.11 11.25 -13.27
CA GLU A 97 30.47 12.60 -13.73
C GLU A 97 31.00 13.45 -12.58
N ILE A 98 30.35 13.39 -11.40
CA ILE A 98 30.77 14.12 -10.21
C ILE A 98 32.22 13.82 -9.77
N LEU A 99 32.66 12.57 -9.92
CA LEU A 99 34.04 12.20 -9.64
C LEU A 99 34.99 12.73 -10.72
N SER A 100 34.57 12.67 -11.97
CA SER A 100 35.38 13.15 -13.10
C SER A 100 35.62 14.66 -13.02
N GLU A 101 34.59 15.43 -12.65
CA GLU A 101 34.68 16.87 -12.41
C GLU A 101 35.58 17.20 -11.21
N ALA A 102 35.42 16.48 -10.09
CA ALA A 102 36.28 16.68 -8.92
C ALA A 102 37.76 16.39 -9.24
N MET A 103 38.05 15.36 -10.04
CA MET A 103 39.41 15.06 -10.52
C MET A 103 39.97 16.13 -11.47
N ALA A 104 39.11 16.88 -12.16
CA ALA A 104 39.49 18.02 -12.98
C ALA A 104 39.68 19.31 -12.16
N GLY A 105 39.48 19.26 -10.84
CA GLY A 105 39.57 20.40 -9.93
C GLY A 105 38.25 21.14 -9.72
N ASN A 106 37.16 20.70 -10.36
CA ASN A 106 35.82 21.28 -10.22
C ASN A 106 35.09 20.59 -9.05
N ILE A 107 35.45 20.96 -7.83
CA ILE A 107 34.84 20.41 -6.62
C ILE A 107 33.55 21.19 -6.30
N PRO A 108 32.43 20.51 -5.97
CA PRO A 108 31.20 21.20 -5.58
C PRO A 108 31.39 22.15 -4.39
N ASP A 109 30.70 23.30 -4.42
CA ASP A 109 30.77 24.29 -3.35
C ASP A 109 30.33 23.68 -2.00
N GLY A 110 31.14 23.90 -0.96
CA GLY A 110 30.89 23.37 0.37
C GLY A 110 31.17 21.88 0.54
N ALA A 111 31.76 21.21 -0.46
CA ALA A 111 32.19 19.82 -0.30
C ALA A 111 33.41 19.71 0.65
N PRO A 112 33.57 18.59 1.36
CA PRO A 112 34.69 18.36 2.27
C PRO A 112 36.06 18.58 1.62
N THR A 113 36.95 19.33 2.29
CA THR A 113 38.29 19.65 1.79
C THR A 113 39.16 18.40 1.58
N GLU A 114 38.85 17.33 2.30
CA GLU A 114 39.41 15.99 2.25
C GLU A 114 39.35 15.41 0.84
N ILE A 115 38.30 15.74 0.06
CA ILE A 115 38.17 15.28 -1.34
C ILE A 115 39.37 15.75 -2.16
N SER A 116 39.71 17.03 -2.08
CA SER A 116 40.88 17.57 -2.79
C SER A 116 42.18 16.93 -2.30
N ALA A 117 42.31 16.73 -0.98
CA ALA A 117 43.53 16.16 -0.40
C ALA A 117 43.73 14.68 -0.81
N LEU A 118 42.66 13.91 -0.94
CA LEU A 118 42.68 12.53 -1.44
C LEU A 118 43.06 12.48 -2.92
N LEU A 119 42.39 13.29 -3.76
CA LEU A 119 42.60 13.29 -5.21
C LEU A 119 43.98 13.83 -5.62
N ASP A 120 44.53 14.79 -4.87
CA ASP A 120 45.88 15.34 -5.07
C ASP A 120 47.00 14.48 -4.47
N GLY A 121 46.67 13.41 -3.73
CA GLY A 121 47.64 12.55 -3.04
C GLY A 121 48.29 13.20 -1.80
N ARG A 122 47.67 14.24 -1.24
CA ARG A 122 48.10 14.90 0.01
C ARG A 122 47.71 14.11 1.26
N THR A 123 46.65 13.31 1.17
CA THR A 123 46.23 12.37 2.22
C THR A 123 46.59 10.94 1.81
N PRO A 124 47.34 10.17 2.63
CA PRO A 124 47.62 8.77 2.34
C PRO A 124 46.34 7.93 2.32
N SER A 125 46.07 7.25 1.20
CA SER A 125 44.96 6.31 1.05
C SER A 125 45.37 5.17 0.11
N HIS A 126 44.82 3.98 0.35
CA HIS A 126 44.97 2.82 -0.53
C HIS A 126 44.04 2.88 -1.75
N ASP A 127 42.94 3.64 -1.67
CA ASP A 127 41.98 3.84 -2.76
C ASP A 127 41.38 5.26 -2.71
N PRO A 128 42.18 6.30 -3.05
CA PRO A 128 41.78 7.70 -2.88
C PRO A 128 40.57 8.09 -3.74
N GLN A 129 40.37 7.46 -4.90
CA GLN A 129 39.23 7.76 -5.77
C GLN A 129 37.92 7.22 -5.18
N SER A 130 37.92 6.00 -4.64
CA SER A 130 36.73 5.44 -3.99
C SER A 130 36.36 6.21 -2.73
N GLU A 131 37.35 6.58 -1.91
CA GLU A 131 37.14 7.44 -0.73
C GLU A 131 36.58 8.82 -1.11
N ALA A 132 37.18 9.48 -2.10
CA ALA A 132 36.71 10.78 -2.58
C ALA A 132 35.28 10.70 -3.14
N TYR A 133 34.96 9.64 -3.89
CA TYR A 133 33.62 9.46 -4.45
C TYR A 133 32.55 9.24 -3.37
N ARG A 134 32.86 8.49 -2.31
CA ARG A 134 31.97 8.32 -1.16
C ARG A 134 31.66 9.66 -0.48
N LEU A 135 32.68 10.50 -0.27
CA LEU A 135 32.48 11.85 0.29
C LEU A 135 31.66 12.76 -0.64
N LEU A 136 31.90 12.69 -1.96
CA LEU A 136 31.09 13.42 -2.96
C LEU A 136 29.63 12.97 -2.95
N LEU A 137 29.39 11.67 -2.81
CA LEU A 137 28.04 11.12 -2.79
C LEU A 137 27.27 11.52 -1.52
N VAL A 138 27.92 11.47 -0.36
CA VAL A 138 27.37 11.97 0.90
C VAL A 138 27.07 13.47 0.78
N HIS A 139 28.00 14.25 0.24
CA HIS A 139 27.77 15.68 0.00
C HIS A 139 26.57 15.92 -0.91
N ALA A 140 26.42 15.16 -1.99
CA ALA A 140 25.26 15.26 -2.88
C ALA A 140 23.94 14.91 -2.16
N CYS A 141 23.90 13.86 -1.35
CA CYS A 141 22.74 13.54 -0.51
C CYS A 141 22.38 14.71 0.41
N ASN A 142 23.37 15.32 1.07
CA ASN A 142 23.16 16.45 1.97
C ASN A 142 22.65 17.70 1.25
N GLN A 143 23.06 17.95 0.00
CA GLN A 143 22.47 19.01 -0.82
C GLN A 143 20.99 18.74 -1.15
N TRP A 144 20.61 17.48 -1.36
CA TRP A 144 19.22 17.08 -1.62
C TRP A 144 18.35 17.01 -0.37
N HIS A 145 18.93 17.08 0.85
CA HIS A 145 18.17 17.14 2.10
C HIS A 145 17.19 18.32 2.13
N GLY A 146 17.62 19.53 1.75
CA GLY A 146 16.75 20.71 1.75
C GLY A 146 15.46 20.54 0.91
N PRO A 147 15.55 20.17 -0.39
CA PRO A 147 14.36 19.92 -1.19
C PRO A 147 13.61 18.63 -0.82
N MET A 148 14.29 17.58 -0.35
CA MET A 148 13.70 16.25 -0.11
C MET A 148 14.19 15.62 1.21
N PRO A 149 13.85 16.21 2.37
CA PRO A 149 14.35 15.77 3.69
C PRO A 149 13.80 14.41 4.11
N PHE A 150 12.70 13.96 3.49
CA PHE A 150 12.07 12.67 3.73
C PHE A 150 12.86 11.48 3.16
N LEU A 151 13.85 11.72 2.28
CA LEU A 151 14.62 10.67 1.59
C LEU A 151 16.13 10.79 1.87
N PHE A 152 16.63 12.02 1.93
CA PHE A 152 18.02 12.33 2.26
C PHE A 152 18.03 12.92 3.67
N GLU A 153 18.72 12.29 4.62
CA GLU A 153 18.78 12.71 6.03
C GLU A 153 19.78 13.88 6.21
N GLU A 154 19.82 14.47 7.41
CA GLU A 154 20.78 15.53 7.75
C GLU A 154 22.22 14.99 7.93
N LEU A 155 23.20 15.90 7.94
CA LEU A 155 24.63 15.64 8.12
C LEU A 155 24.93 14.81 9.38
N ASP A 156 25.96 13.95 9.30
CA ASP A 156 26.46 13.09 10.40
C ASP A 156 25.49 12.00 10.88
N ASP A 157 24.52 11.59 10.05
CA ASP A 157 23.69 10.42 10.34
C ASP A 157 24.52 9.11 10.30
N TYR A 158 24.24 8.17 11.21
CA TYR A 158 25.01 6.92 11.30
C TYR A 158 24.90 6.05 10.04
N SER A 159 23.88 6.23 9.21
CA SER A 159 23.72 5.54 7.94
C SER A 159 24.87 5.84 6.98
N GLU A 160 25.50 7.01 7.09
CA GLU A 160 26.69 7.41 6.31
C GLU A 160 27.90 6.53 6.61
N LEU A 161 28.12 6.18 7.88
CA LEU A 161 29.22 5.31 8.31
C LEU A 161 29.11 3.90 7.71
N LEU A 162 27.87 3.47 7.45
CA LEU A 162 27.51 2.14 6.97
C LEU A 162 27.32 2.08 5.45
N MET A 163 27.67 3.14 4.72
CA MET A 163 27.64 3.15 3.26
C MET A 163 28.53 2.03 2.67
N PRO A 164 28.10 1.34 1.61
CA PRO A 164 28.93 0.39 0.87
C PRO A 164 30.28 0.97 0.42
N GLU A 165 31.33 0.14 0.47
CA GLU A 165 32.68 0.54 0.02
C GLU A 165 32.84 0.49 -1.51
N ASP A 166 32.44 -0.60 -2.16
CA ASP A 166 32.60 -0.74 -3.61
C ASP A 166 31.43 -0.11 -4.38
N LEU A 167 31.63 1.14 -4.81
CA LEU A 167 30.67 1.90 -5.62
C LEU A 167 31.14 2.21 -7.05
N LEU A 168 32.42 1.92 -7.37
CA LEU A 168 33.04 2.29 -8.65
C LEU A 168 33.36 1.09 -9.55
N SER A 169 33.45 -0.14 -9.01
CA SER A 169 33.73 -1.31 -9.83
C SER A 169 32.59 -1.61 -10.82
N GLN A 170 32.89 -2.40 -11.86
CA GLN A 170 31.88 -2.86 -12.83
C GLN A 170 30.86 -3.82 -12.19
N THR A 171 31.19 -4.42 -11.05
CA THR A 171 30.30 -5.30 -10.29
C THR A 171 29.58 -4.58 -9.14
N SER A 172 29.88 -3.30 -8.92
CA SER A 172 29.28 -2.48 -7.88
C SER A 172 27.76 -2.38 -8.05
N ILE A 173 27.07 -2.07 -6.95
CA ILE A 173 25.63 -1.86 -7.00
C ILE A 173 25.24 -0.74 -7.96
N LEU A 174 26.01 0.34 -8.03
CA LEU A 174 25.72 1.48 -8.90
C LEU A 174 25.89 1.12 -10.37
N ALA A 175 26.89 0.31 -10.73
CA ALA A 175 27.04 -0.20 -12.10
C ALA A 175 25.82 -1.00 -12.53
N ARG A 176 25.41 -1.97 -11.71
CA ARG A 176 24.23 -2.81 -11.98
C ARG A 176 22.91 -2.02 -11.97
N LEU A 177 22.81 -0.99 -11.12
CA LEU A 177 21.65 -0.10 -11.08
C LEU A 177 21.50 0.67 -12.39
N ARG A 178 22.60 1.19 -12.97
CA ARG A 178 22.59 1.90 -14.25
C ARG A 178 22.16 1.02 -15.42
N GLU A 179 22.48 -0.27 -15.39
CA GLU A 179 22.09 -1.22 -16.45
C GLU A 179 20.57 -1.45 -16.51
N VAL A 180 19.88 -1.44 -15.36
CA VAL A 180 18.43 -1.69 -15.31
C VAL A 180 17.60 -0.40 -15.30
N MET A 181 18.12 0.67 -14.71
CA MET A 181 17.53 2.00 -14.76
C MET A 181 18.10 2.77 -15.95
N THR A 182 17.74 2.36 -17.16
CA THR A 182 18.08 3.11 -18.39
C THR A 182 17.30 4.42 -18.44
N GLU A 183 17.71 5.36 -19.30
CA GLU A 183 16.96 6.61 -19.51
C GLU A 183 15.49 6.35 -19.89
N ASP A 184 15.25 5.40 -20.80
CA ASP A 184 13.89 5.00 -21.18
C ASP A 184 13.09 4.43 -20.00
N ALA A 185 13.73 3.64 -19.13
CA ALA A 185 13.08 3.08 -17.97
C ALA A 185 12.77 4.16 -16.90
N CYS A 186 13.59 5.21 -16.83
CA CYS A 186 13.40 6.33 -15.89
C CYS A 186 12.45 7.42 -16.40
N ARG A 187 11.85 7.28 -17.59
CA ARG A 187 10.82 8.23 -18.06
C ARG A 187 9.58 8.23 -17.17
N ASP A 188 9.27 7.07 -16.59
CA ASP A 188 8.16 6.91 -15.65
C ASP A 188 8.69 6.65 -14.24
N VAL A 189 8.22 7.44 -13.28
CA VAL A 189 8.58 7.32 -11.87
C VAL A 189 8.09 6.00 -11.26
N GLU A 190 7.13 5.31 -11.90
CA GLU A 190 6.67 3.98 -11.49
C GLU A 190 7.80 2.92 -11.40
N ILE A 191 8.91 3.10 -12.12
CA ILE A 191 10.08 2.20 -12.00
C ILE A 191 10.54 2.03 -10.54
N ILE A 192 10.39 3.08 -9.73
CA ILE A 192 10.80 3.10 -8.33
C ILE A 192 9.90 2.19 -7.50
N GLY A 193 8.60 2.19 -7.77
CA GLY A 193 7.65 1.28 -7.16
C GLY A 193 7.92 -0.19 -7.50
N TRP A 194 8.31 -0.47 -8.75
CA TRP A 194 8.73 -1.80 -9.17
C TRP A 194 10.01 -2.27 -8.46
N LEU A 195 11.03 -1.42 -8.40
CA LEU A 195 12.28 -1.72 -7.69
C LEU A 195 12.02 -1.98 -6.20
N TYR A 196 11.21 -1.16 -5.55
CA TYR A 196 10.79 -1.31 -4.14
C TYR A 196 10.11 -2.67 -3.90
N GLN A 197 9.14 -3.04 -4.74
CA GLN A 197 8.43 -4.32 -4.64
C GLN A 197 9.38 -5.51 -4.81
N PHE A 198 10.24 -5.48 -5.81
CA PHE A 198 11.16 -6.58 -6.07
C PHE A 198 12.25 -6.67 -5.01
N TYR A 199 12.68 -5.54 -4.45
CA TYR A 199 13.63 -5.51 -3.35
C TYR A 199 13.08 -6.24 -2.11
N ILE A 200 11.80 -6.06 -1.78
CA ILE A 200 11.19 -6.68 -0.58
C ILE A 200 10.66 -8.11 -0.81
N SER A 201 10.69 -8.64 -2.03
CA SER A 201 10.02 -9.91 -2.35
C SER A 201 10.57 -11.10 -1.57
N GLU A 202 11.89 -11.18 -1.34
CA GLU A 202 12.47 -12.26 -0.52
C GLU A 202 12.02 -12.18 0.94
N LYS A 203 11.92 -10.97 1.49
CA LYS A 203 11.43 -10.76 2.86
C LYS A 203 9.97 -11.20 2.96
N LYS A 204 9.16 -10.86 1.96
CA LYS A 204 7.77 -11.32 1.85
C LYS A 204 7.72 -12.85 1.90
N ASP A 205 8.48 -13.54 1.07
CA ASP A 205 8.51 -15.02 1.03
C ASP A 205 8.92 -15.63 2.38
N GLN A 206 9.89 -15.03 3.08
CA GLN A 206 10.30 -15.43 4.44
C GLN A 206 9.14 -15.32 5.44
N VAL A 207 8.39 -14.21 5.42
CA VAL A 207 7.22 -14.00 6.28
C VAL A 207 6.11 -15.01 5.97
N PHE A 208 5.82 -15.25 4.69
CA PHE A 208 4.83 -16.25 4.27
C PHE A 208 5.25 -17.69 4.63
N ALA A 209 6.54 -18.01 4.61
CA ALA A 209 7.04 -19.29 5.11
C ALA A 209 6.84 -19.45 6.63
N GLY A 210 6.97 -18.36 7.39
CA GLY A 210 6.64 -18.31 8.82
C GLY A 210 5.16 -18.56 9.09
N LEU A 211 4.27 -17.95 8.31
CA LEU A 211 2.81 -18.18 8.41
C LEU A 211 2.43 -19.65 8.23
N LYS A 212 3.07 -20.36 7.28
CA LYS A 212 2.86 -21.80 7.07
C LYS A 212 3.26 -22.64 8.29
N LYS A 213 4.12 -22.10 9.15
CA LYS A 213 4.54 -22.68 10.44
C LYS A 213 3.76 -22.11 11.63
N ASN A 214 2.62 -21.46 11.39
CA ASN A 214 1.77 -20.79 12.39
C ASN A 214 2.45 -19.63 13.15
N VAL A 215 3.53 -19.06 12.63
CA VAL A 215 4.13 -17.83 13.17
C VAL A 215 3.29 -16.64 12.74
N LYS A 216 2.85 -15.81 13.69
CA LYS A 216 2.05 -14.60 13.42
C LYS A 216 2.93 -13.49 12.86
N ILE A 217 2.32 -12.60 12.06
CA ILE A 217 3.03 -11.45 11.51
C ILE A 217 3.18 -10.39 12.60
N THR A 218 4.42 -10.13 12.96
CA THR A 218 4.82 -9.06 13.88
C THR A 218 4.74 -7.70 13.17
N ALA A 219 4.69 -6.60 13.93
CA ALA A 219 4.43 -5.26 13.38
C ALA A 219 5.47 -4.87 12.30
N GLU A 220 6.74 -5.14 12.54
CA GLU A 220 7.85 -4.88 11.61
C GLU A 220 7.79 -5.70 10.33
N ASN A 221 7.02 -6.79 10.30
CA ASN A 221 6.83 -7.65 9.13
C ASN A 221 5.50 -7.40 8.41
N ILE A 222 4.63 -6.53 8.92
CA ILE A 222 3.36 -6.17 8.25
C ILE A 222 3.63 -5.62 6.85
N PRO A 223 4.50 -4.60 6.65
CA PRO A 223 4.74 -4.04 5.31
C PRO A 223 5.14 -5.10 4.29
N ALA A 224 6.08 -5.99 4.65
CA ALA A 224 6.52 -7.06 3.77
C ALA A 224 5.40 -8.08 3.44
N ALA A 225 4.52 -8.38 4.39
CA ALA A 225 3.45 -9.37 4.20
C ALA A 225 2.31 -8.84 3.33
N THR A 226 1.99 -7.55 3.45
CA THR A 226 0.77 -6.97 2.88
C THR A 226 0.97 -6.21 1.58
N GLN A 227 2.22 -6.02 1.16
CA GLN A 227 2.52 -5.25 -0.03
C GLN A 227 2.14 -5.98 -1.32
N LEU A 228 1.28 -5.33 -2.11
CA LEU A 228 0.82 -5.77 -3.41
C LEU A 228 0.83 -4.57 -4.37
N PHE A 229 1.40 -4.75 -5.55
CA PHE A 229 1.38 -3.72 -6.59
C PHE A 229 0.04 -3.69 -7.27
N THR A 230 -0.38 -2.49 -7.68
CA THR A 230 -1.61 -2.28 -8.42
C THR A 230 -1.24 -1.95 -9.86
N PRO A 231 -1.60 -2.80 -10.85
CA PRO A 231 -1.49 -2.48 -12.26
C PRO A 231 -2.04 -1.10 -12.58
N HIS A 232 -1.31 -0.36 -13.43
CA HIS A 232 -1.63 1.03 -13.75
C HIS A 232 -3.08 1.20 -14.25
N TRP A 233 -3.60 0.26 -15.04
CA TRP A 233 -4.98 0.33 -15.53
C TRP A 233 -6.03 0.26 -14.39
N ILE A 234 -5.76 -0.47 -13.31
CA ILE A 234 -6.64 -0.53 -12.13
C ILE A 234 -6.55 0.77 -11.34
N VAL A 235 -5.35 1.35 -11.21
CA VAL A 235 -5.15 2.68 -10.62
C VAL A 235 -5.99 3.70 -11.40
N ARG A 236 -5.88 3.70 -12.73
CA ARG A 236 -6.66 4.56 -13.61
C ARG A 236 -8.16 4.35 -13.43
N TYR A 237 -8.64 3.11 -13.49
CA TYR A 237 -10.04 2.79 -13.23
C TYR A 237 -10.54 3.41 -11.91
N LEU A 238 -9.81 3.22 -10.81
CA LEU A 238 -10.23 3.72 -9.49
C LEU A 238 -10.26 5.24 -9.44
N VAL A 239 -9.24 5.92 -9.98
CA VAL A 239 -9.11 7.39 -9.95
C VAL A 239 -10.05 8.06 -10.95
N GLU A 240 -10.14 7.57 -12.19
CA GLU A 240 -11.04 8.09 -13.23
C GLU A 240 -12.51 7.98 -12.80
N ASN A 241 -12.92 6.84 -12.21
CA ASN A 241 -14.30 6.65 -11.74
C ASN A 241 -14.60 7.25 -10.36
N SER A 242 -13.63 7.90 -9.71
CA SER A 242 -13.84 8.64 -8.45
C SER A 242 -13.53 10.13 -8.59
N LEU A 243 -12.25 10.52 -8.71
CA LEU A 243 -11.82 11.90 -8.96
C LEU A 243 -12.36 12.42 -10.30
N GLY A 244 -12.09 11.69 -11.40
CA GLY A 244 -12.54 12.10 -12.72
C GLY A 244 -14.06 12.26 -12.78
N ARG A 245 -14.78 11.28 -12.23
CA ARG A 245 -16.23 11.32 -12.07
C ARG A 245 -16.71 12.54 -11.27
N LEU A 246 -16.11 12.81 -10.11
CA LEU A 246 -16.48 13.98 -9.29
C LEU A 246 -16.31 15.29 -10.06
N TRP A 247 -15.24 15.41 -10.85
CA TRP A 247 -15.00 16.57 -11.69
C TRP A 247 -16.02 16.69 -12.82
N LEU A 248 -16.23 15.62 -13.59
CA LEU A 248 -17.16 15.59 -14.74
C LEU A 248 -18.61 15.85 -14.32
N LEU A 249 -19.03 15.45 -13.12
CA LEU A 249 -20.34 15.83 -12.59
C LEU A 249 -20.48 17.36 -12.44
N ASN A 250 -19.41 18.05 -12.01
CA ASN A 250 -19.39 19.51 -11.84
C ASN A 250 -19.07 20.28 -13.14
N ARG A 251 -18.52 19.60 -14.15
CA ARG A 251 -18.15 20.13 -15.47
C ARG A 251 -18.55 19.12 -16.57
N PRO A 252 -19.83 18.97 -16.88
CA PRO A 252 -20.31 17.94 -17.83
C PRO A 252 -19.78 18.10 -19.26
N ASP A 253 -19.36 19.32 -19.63
CA ASP A 253 -18.79 19.63 -20.95
C ASP A 253 -17.26 19.48 -21.01
N SER A 254 -16.62 19.06 -19.90
CA SER A 254 -15.18 18.81 -19.84
C SER A 254 -14.76 17.73 -20.84
N ARG A 255 -13.64 17.95 -21.52
CA ARG A 255 -13.09 16.99 -22.48
C ARG A 255 -12.18 15.96 -21.84
N LEU A 256 -11.96 16.05 -20.52
CA LEU A 256 -11.08 15.12 -19.82
C LEU A 256 -11.55 13.68 -19.94
N ALA A 257 -12.86 13.43 -20.09
CA ALA A 257 -13.40 12.10 -20.34
C ALA A 257 -12.76 11.40 -21.57
N GLU A 258 -12.35 12.17 -22.60
CA GLU A 258 -11.69 11.63 -23.81
C GLU A 258 -10.30 11.04 -23.52
N ARG A 259 -9.70 11.36 -22.36
CA ARG A 259 -8.38 10.88 -21.92
C ARG A 259 -8.47 9.82 -20.82
N MET A 260 -9.68 9.46 -20.39
CA MET A 260 -9.92 8.51 -19.30
C MET A 260 -10.37 7.15 -19.87
N ASP A 261 -9.41 6.35 -20.32
CA ASP A 261 -9.64 5.08 -21.03
C ASP A 261 -10.45 4.04 -20.24
N PHE A 262 -10.48 4.16 -18.90
CA PHE A 262 -11.17 3.25 -17.99
C PHE A 262 -12.36 3.92 -17.28
N TYR A 263 -12.77 5.10 -17.72
CA TYR A 263 -13.94 5.80 -17.19
C TYR A 263 -15.25 5.16 -17.65
N ILE A 264 -16.18 5.01 -16.72
CA ILE A 264 -17.54 4.51 -16.99
C ILE A 264 -18.50 5.70 -16.92
N ALA A 265 -18.93 6.16 -18.09
CA ALA A 265 -19.92 7.22 -18.21
C ALA A 265 -21.28 6.80 -17.61
N PRO A 266 -21.99 7.73 -16.93
CA PRO A 266 -23.36 7.48 -16.48
C PRO A 266 -24.30 7.35 -17.68
N GLU A 267 -25.30 6.47 -17.59
CA GLU A 267 -26.33 6.33 -18.65
C GLU A 267 -27.34 7.49 -18.63
N GLU A 268 -27.60 8.05 -17.44
CA GLU A 268 -28.52 9.16 -17.24
C GLU A 268 -27.81 10.33 -16.55
N PRO A 269 -28.14 11.59 -16.88
CA PRO A 269 -27.61 12.75 -16.16
C PRO A 269 -27.99 12.73 -14.68
N GLU A 270 -26.98 12.83 -13.83
CA GLU A 270 -27.17 12.95 -12.38
C GLU A 270 -27.26 14.43 -11.98
N THR A 271 -28.27 14.81 -11.20
CA THR A 271 -28.51 16.22 -10.82
C THR A 271 -28.11 16.53 -9.37
N ASP A 272 -28.00 15.50 -8.56
CA ASP A 272 -27.77 15.56 -7.13
C ASP A 272 -26.41 14.94 -6.86
N PHE A 273 -25.39 15.76 -6.61
CA PHE A 273 -24.01 15.32 -6.41
C PHE A 273 -23.24 16.36 -5.59
N LEU A 274 -22.06 15.99 -5.10
CA LEU A 274 -21.20 16.87 -4.34
C LEU A 274 -20.69 18.03 -5.22
N ARG A 275 -21.00 19.26 -4.81
CA ARG A 275 -20.64 20.47 -5.55
C ARG A 275 -19.22 20.90 -5.22
N ILE A 276 -18.41 21.08 -6.26
CA ILE A 276 -17.04 21.56 -6.20
C ILE A 276 -16.94 22.79 -7.11
N THR A 277 -16.39 23.88 -6.58
CA THR A 277 -16.31 25.14 -7.34
C THR A 277 -15.00 25.22 -8.10
N ARG A 278 -13.91 24.80 -7.45
CA ARG A 278 -12.52 24.96 -7.92
C ARG A 278 -11.68 23.72 -7.58
N PRO A 279 -10.62 23.42 -8.34
CA PRO A 279 -9.79 22.24 -8.12
C PRO A 279 -9.15 22.16 -6.72
N GLU A 280 -8.78 23.28 -6.09
CA GLU A 280 -8.14 23.34 -4.76
C GLU A 280 -9.05 22.85 -3.63
N GLU A 281 -10.36 22.80 -3.85
CA GLU A 281 -11.31 22.28 -2.86
C GLU A 281 -11.25 20.75 -2.76
N ILE A 282 -10.80 20.07 -3.82
CA ILE A 282 -10.78 18.61 -3.90
C ILE A 282 -9.68 18.07 -2.99
N ARG A 283 -10.03 17.12 -2.12
CA ARG A 283 -9.09 16.45 -1.21
C ARG A 283 -9.12 14.96 -1.45
N ILE A 284 -7.97 14.37 -1.71
CA ILE A 284 -7.79 12.97 -2.07
C ILE A 284 -6.88 12.33 -1.03
N CYS A 285 -7.28 11.16 -0.54
CA CYS A 285 -6.48 10.36 0.38
C CYS A 285 -6.19 8.97 -0.20
N ASP A 286 -4.93 8.56 -0.14
CA ASP A 286 -4.59 7.13 -0.12
C ASP A 286 -4.17 6.71 1.30
N PRO A 287 -5.04 6.00 2.06
CA PRO A 287 -4.76 5.59 3.43
C PRO A 287 -3.80 4.38 3.52
N ALA A 288 -3.33 3.85 2.40
CA ALA A 288 -2.33 2.78 2.34
C ALA A 288 -1.40 3.03 1.15
N ALA A 289 -0.75 4.20 1.16
CA ALA A 289 -0.13 4.80 -0.01
C ALA A 289 0.97 3.95 -0.67
N GLY A 290 1.66 3.10 0.09
CA GLY A 290 2.81 2.36 -0.40
C GLY A 290 3.82 3.31 -1.01
N SER A 291 4.25 3.03 -2.26
CA SER A 291 5.14 3.91 -3.03
C SER A 291 4.42 5.03 -3.79
N GLY A 292 3.14 5.27 -3.53
CA GLY A 292 2.38 6.41 -4.05
C GLY A 292 1.71 6.24 -5.41
N HIS A 293 1.55 5.02 -5.94
CA HIS A 293 1.01 4.80 -7.30
C HIS A 293 -0.38 5.42 -7.54
N MET A 294 -1.28 5.38 -6.54
CA MET A 294 -2.59 6.04 -6.67
C MET A 294 -2.44 7.55 -6.75
N LEU A 295 -1.55 8.11 -5.94
CA LEU A 295 -1.31 9.54 -5.82
C LEU A 295 -0.60 10.10 -7.07
N THR A 296 0.31 9.35 -7.69
CA THR A 296 1.02 9.79 -8.91
C THR A 296 0.07 9.93 -10.10
N TYR A 297 -0.87 9.01 -10.28
CA TYR A 297 -1.88 9.15 -11.34
C TYR A 297 -2.95 10.20 -10.97
N ALA A 298 -3.34 10.30 -9.70
CA ALA A 298 -4.20 11.39 -9.24
C ALA A 298 -3.57 12.77 -9.48
N PHE A 299 -2.25 12.90 -9.30
CA PHE A 299 -1.49 14.11 -9.65
C PHE A 299 -1.65 14.45 -11.15
N ASP A 300 -1.44 13.48 -12.04
CA ASP A 300 -1.57 13.71 -13.49
C ASP A 300 -2.98 14.16 -13.88
N LEU A 301 -4.01 13.53 -13.31
CA LEU A 301 -5.40 13.89 -13.59
C LEU A 301 -5.76 15.26 -13.00
N LEU A 302 -5.31 15.57 -11.78
CA LEU A 302 -5.47 16.91 -11.21
C LEU A 302 -4.76 17.96 -12.07
N HIS A 303 -3.55 17.69 -12.54
CA HIS A 303 -2.83 18.63 -13.41
C HIS A 303 -3.65 18.97 -14.66
N ALA A 304 -4.25 17.96 -15.30
CA ALA A 304 -5.14 18.16 -16.44
C ALA A 304 -6.41 18.95 -16.08
N ILE A 305 -6.96 18.76 -14.87
CA ILE A 305 -8.09 19.53 -14.33
C ILE A 305 -7.72 21.01 -14.17
N TYR A 306 -6.60 21.32 -13.51
CA TYR A 306 -6.15 22.71 -13.35
C TYR A 306 -5.82 23.38 -14.68
N GLU A 307 -5.20 22.65 -15.62
CA GLU A 307 -4.95 23.17 -16.98
C GLU A 307 -6.26 23.49 -17.73
N GLU A 308 -7.28 22.64 -17.63
CA GLU A 308 -8.59 22.89 -18.27
C GLU A 308 -9.30 24.12 -17.69
N GLU A 309 -9.16 24.38 -16.38
CA GLU A 309 -9.68 25.60 -15.74
C GLU A 309 -8.80 26.85 -15.97
N GLY A 310 -7.69 26.72 -16.70
CA GLY A 310 -6.87 27.85 -17.18
C GLY A 310 -5.80 28.35 -16.20
N TYR A 311 -5.36 27.52 -15.26
CA TYR A 311 -4.27 27.85 -14.34
C TYR A 311 -2.91 27.90 -15.06
N ASP A 312 -1.97 28.70 -14.53
CA ASP A 312 -0.60 28.72 -15.04
C ASP A 312 0.09 27.39 -14.74
N ALA A 313 0.54 26.69 -15.79
CA ALA A 313 1.21 25.39 -15.69
C ALA A 313 2.39 25.36 -14.71
N THR A 314 3.01 26.51 -14.45
CA THR A 314 4.12 26.64 -13.49
C THR A 314 3.69 26.74 -12.03
N GLU A 315 2.41 26.98 -11.75
CA GLU A 315 1.82 27.04 -10.40
C GLU A 315 1.11 25.73 -10.02
N ILE A 316 0.59 25.01 -11.01
CA ILE A 316 -0.23 23.80 -10.82
C ILE A 316 0.42 22.76 -9.90
N PRO A 317 1.70 22.35 -10.08
CA PRO A 317 2.31 21.34 -9.21
C PRO A 317 2.33 21.73 -7.73
N ALA A 318 2.60 22.99 -7.42
CA ALA A 318 2.60 23.48 -6.05
C ALA A 318 1.18 23.48 -5.46
N LEU A 319 0.17 23.86 -6.24
CA LEU A 319 -1.24 23.83 -5.81
C LEU A 319 -1.69 22.40 -5.50
N ILE A 320 -1.33 21.42 -6.35
CA ILE A 320 -1.68 20.01 -6.16
C ILE A 320 -1.09 19.45 -4.87
N LEU A 321 0.22 19.66 -4.64
CA LEU A 321 0.90 19.18 -3.44
C LEU A 321 0.39 19.87 -2.16
N THR A 322 -0.07 21.12 -2.26
CA THR A 322 -0.54 21.89 -1.09
C THR A 322 -1.99 21.55 -0.70
N HIS A 323 -2.86 21.31 -1.68
CA HIS A 323 -4.30 21.28 -1.44
C HIS A 323 -4.94 19.91 -1.62
N ASN A 324 -4.41 19.09 -2.51
CA ASN A 324 -5.18 17.98 -3.06
C ASN A 324 -4.79 16.61 -2.53
N LEU A 325 -3.50 16.30 -2.43
CA LEU A 325 -3.03 14.92 -2.24
C LEU A 325 -2.51 14.66 -0.84
N THR A 326 -3.13 13.73 -0.12
CA THR A 326 -2.64 13.19 1.15
C THR A 326 -2.40 11.67 1.02
N GLY A 327 -1.24 11.19 1.46
CA GLY A 327 -0.94 9.76 1.59
C GLY A 327 -0.71 9.36 3.05
N VAL A 328 -1.14 8.16 3.44
CA VAL A 328 -0.84 7.60 4.76
C VAL A 328 -0.17 6.24 4.59
N GLU A 329 0.94 6.02 5.29
CA GLU A 329 1.74 4.82 5.18
C GLU A 329 2.34 4.42 6.55
N ILE A 330 2.51 3.13 6.81
CA ILE A 330 3.15 2.63 8.04
C ILE A 330 4.64 2.37 7.85
N ASP A 331 5.11 2.15 6.62
CA ASP A 331 6.51 1.92 6.29
C ASP A 331 7.21 3.23 5.90
N ASP A 332 8.20 3.65 6.68
CA ASP A 332 8.91 4.91 6.46
C ASP A 332 9.57 4.99 5.08
N ARG A 333 9.98 3.84 4.55
CA ARG A 333 10.70 3.75 3.27
C ARG A 333 9.74 3.84 2.11
N ALA A 334 8.60 3.16 2.18
CA ALA A 334 7.53 3.31 1.20
C ALA A 334 7.01 4.76 1.17
N GLY A 335 6.79 5.37 2.33
CA GLY A 335 6.37 6.77 2.45
C GLY A 335 7.37 7.75 1.83
N ALA A 336 8.67 7.57 2.08
CA ALA A 336 9.72 8.36 1.45
C ALA A 336 9.70 8.24 -0.09
N LEU A 337 9.46 7.04 -0.62
CA LEU A 337 9.34 6.83 -2.07
C LEU A 337 8.06 7.45 -2.65
N ALA A 338 6.93 7.42 -1.93
CA ALA A 338 5.71 8.10 -2.35
C ALA A 338 5.92 9.62 -2.44
N ALA A 339 6.56 10.22 -1.43
CA ALA A 339 6.91 11.64 -1.44
C ALA A 339 7.89 11.96 -2.57
N PHE A 340 8.91 11.11 -2.78
CA PHE A 340 9.83 11.27 -3.91
C PHE A 340 9.10 11.21 -5.25
N ALA A 341 8.19 10.24 -5.43
CA ALA A 341 7.47 10.06 -6.67
C ALA A 341 6.61 11.29 -7.03
N LEU A 342 5.95 11.88 -6.04
CA LEU A 342 5.19 13.13 -6.20
C LEU A 342 6.10 14.33 -6.51
N MET A 343 7.27 14.42 -5.86
CA MET A 343 8.25 15.46 -6.19
C MET A 343 8.78 15.31 -7.62
N MET A 344 8.98 14.09 -8.11
CA MET A 344 9.40 13.85 -9.49
C MET A 344 8.30 14.17 -10.50
N LYS A 345 7.03 13.91 -10.18
CA LYS A 345 5.89 14.40 -10.98
C LYS A 345 5.88 15.92 -11.08
N ALA A 346 6.14 16.63 -9.97
CA ALA A 346 6.27 18.08 -10.00
C ALA A 346 7.50 18.55 -10.81
N ALA A 347 8.64 17.87 -10.66
CA ALA A 347 9.87 18.18 -11.40
C ALA A 347 9.71 18.02 -12.92
N ASP A 348 8.99 16.98 -13.37
CA ASP A 348 8.67 16.75 -14.78
C ASP A 348 7.91 17.94 -15.39
N LYS A 349 6.95 18.51 -14.64
CA LYS A 349 6.15 19.66 -15.11
C LYS A 349 6.88 21.00 -15.03
N LEU A 350 7.68 21.22 -14.00
CA LEU A 350 8.34 22.52 -13.74
C LEU A 350 9.71 22.66 -14.42
N GLY A 351 10.38 21.54 -14.67
CA GLY A 351 11.80 21.49 -14.96
C GLY A 351 12.67 21.88 -13.75
N ARG A 352 13.95 21.50 -13.80
CA ARG A 352 14.91 21.59 -12.67
C ARG A 352 14.91 22.94 -11.94
N ARG A 353 15.04 24.05 -12.68
CA ARG A 353 15.26 25.39 -12.07
C ARG A 353 14.07 25.87 -11.25
N ARG A 354 12.83 25.61 -11.70
CA ARG A 354 11.62 26.02 -10.99
C ARG A 354 11.29 25.04 -9.87
N PHE A 355 11.48 23.74 -10.11
CA PHE A 355 11.34 22.71 -9.10
C PHE A 355 12.19 22.98 -7.84
N LEU A 356 13.47 23.33 -8.01
CA LEU A 356 14.36 23.63 -6.88
C LEU A 356 13.96 24.88 -6.08
N ARG A 357 13.07 25.73 -6.61
CA ARG A 357 12.53 26.92 -5.92
C ARG A 357 11.14 26.68 -5.34
N MET A 358 10.55 25.51 -5.59
CA MET A 358 9.22 25.17 -5.08
C MET A 358 9.30 24.88 -3.58
N GLU A 359 8.52 25.62 -2.80
CA GLU A 359 8.44 25.43 -1.34
C GLU A 359 7.46 24.32 -0.96
N ALA A 360 6.41 24.10 -1.77
CA ALA A 360 5.40 23.08 -1.54
C ALA A 360 6.02 21.68 -1.43
N LYS A 361 5.58 20.91 -0.44
CA LYS A 361 6.02 19.53 -0.18
C LYS A 361 4.85 18.56 -0.27
N PRO A 362 5.08 17.29 -0.65
CA PRO A 362 4.05 16.27 -0.61
C PRO A 362 3.56 16.01 0.81
N ASP A 363 2.25 15.91 1.01
CA ASP A 363 1.63 15.52 2.28
C ASP A 363 1.56 13.98 2.39
N ILE A 364 2.70 13.36 2.72
CA ILE A 364 2.79 11.94 3.02
C ILE A 364 3.00 11.75 4.53
N CYS A 365 1.94 11.32 5.21
CA CYS A 365 1.95 11.03 6.63
C CYS A 365 2.41 9.60 6.89
N VAL A 366 3.65 9.44 7.33
CA VAL A 366 4.14 8.15 7.83
C VAL A 366 3.75 7.98 9.29
N LEU A 367 2.98 6.95 9.59
CA LEU A 367 2.53 6.64 10.94
C LEU A 367 3.68 6.11 11.80
N GLN A 368 3.79 6.58 13.04
CA GLN A 368 4.84 6.24 13.98
C GLN A 368 4.26 5.89 15.34
N ASP A 369 4.86 4.91 16.03
CA ASP A 369 4.47 4.57 17.38
C ASP A 369 4.88 5.71 18.32
N VAL A 370 3.89 6.33 18.99
CA VAL A 370 4.12 7.40 19.96
C VAL A 370 3.45 7.04 21.27
N SER A 371 4.21 7.14 22.36
CA SER A 371 3.72 6.88 23.71
C SER A 371 4.13 8.00 24.67
N PHE A 372 3.33 8.13 25.73
CA PHE A 372 3.54 9.07 26.81
C PHE A 372 3.39 8.33 28.14
N THR A 373 4.38 8.46 29.00
CA THR A 373 4.31 7.93 30.37
C THR A 373 3.30 8.73 31.20
N PRO A 374 2.76 8.17 32.30
CA PRO A 374 1.87 8.91 33.18
C PRO A 374 2.44 10.23 33.72
N ALA A 375 3.77 10.33 33.86
CA ALA A 375 4.45 11.57 34.25
C ALA A 375 4.41 12.61 33.12
N GLU A 376 4.76 12.21 31.90
CA GLU A 376 4.76 13.09 30.72
C GLU A 376 3.36 13.61 30.37
N MET A 377 2.29 12.94 30.79
CA MET A 377 0.92 13.44 30.57
C MET A 377 0.66 14.79 31.25
N GLN A 378 1.42 15.15 32.30
CA GLN A 378 1.37 16.48 32.91
C GLN A 378 2.04 17.52 32.01
N ASP A 379 3.17 17.16 31.41
CA ASP A 379 3.91 18.00 30.47
C ASP A 379 3.10 18.20 29.18
N VAL A 380 2.40 17.18 28.70
CA VAL A 380 1.45 17.30 27.57
C VAL A 380 0.38 18.35 27.88
N ALA A 381 -0.17 18.37 29.10
CA ALA A 381 -1.17 19.37 29.49
C ALA A 381 -0.59 20.79 29.51
N ALA A 382 0.69 20.94 29.87
CA ALA A 382 1.40 22.21 29.77
C ALA A 382 1.64 22.62 28.31
N VAL A 383 2.10 21.68 27.47
CA VAL A 383 2.38 21.89 26.05
C VAL A 383 1.13 22.31 25.30
N VAL A 384 0.04 21.57 25.45
CA VAL A 384 -1.21 21.79 24.72
C VAL A 384 -2.04 22.91 25.34
N GLY A 385 -1.91 23.11 26.65
CA GLY A 385 -2.72 24.04 27.42
C GLY A 385 -3.99 23.40 27.97
N LYS A 386 -4.42 23.88 29.14
CA LYS A 386 -5.50 23.27 29.91
C LYS A 386 -6.82 23.16 29.15
N ASP A 387 -7.16 24.15 28.33
CA ASP A 387 -8.43 24.18 27.60
C ASP A 387 -8.49 23.14 26.46
N LEU A 388 -7.34 22.85 25.84
CA LEU A 388 -7.23 21.89 24.75
C LEU A 388 -6.90 20.47 25.24
N PHE A 389 -6.46 20.31 26.50
CA PHE A 389 -6.18 19.01 27.11
C PHE A 389 -7.44 18.27 27.56
N THR A 390 -8.28 17.93 26.56
CA THR A 390 -9.55 17.23 26.74
C THR A 390 -9.37 15.72 26.88
N ASP A 391 -10.42 15.02 27.32
CA ASP A 391 -10.44 13.55 27.32
C ASP A 391 -10.34 12.97 25.88
N GLU A 392 -10.93 13.65 24.88
CA GLU A 392 -10.83 13.26 23.47
C GLU A 392 -9.37 13.34 22.96
N LEU A 393 -8.63 14.40 23.33
CA LEU A 393 -7.20 14.50 23.04
C LEU A 393 -6.43 13.38 23.75
N ARG A 394 -6.68 13.18 25.05
CA ARG A 394 -5.98 12.16 25.85
C ARG A 394 -6.15 10.76 25.26
N GLU A 395 -7.36 10.42 24.86
CA GLU A 395 -7.65 9.13 24.21
C GLU A 395 -6.94 9.05 22.85
N THR A 396 -6.98 10.13 22.06
CA THR A 396 -6.30 10.19 20.76
C THR A 396 -4.79 9.97 20.90
N LEU A 397 -4.13 10.60 21.88
CA LEU A 397 -2.70 10.38 22.16
C LEU A 397 -2.39 8.90 22.45
N GLY A 398 -3.24 8.23 23.23
CA GLY A 398 -3.09 6.81 23.52
C GLY A 398 -3.36 5.87 22.32
N GLN A 399 -4.08 6.31 21.30
CA GLN A 399 -4.38 5.48 20.12
C GLN A 399 -3.15 5.22 19.24
N PHE A 400 -2.12 6.07 19.31
CA PHE A 400 -0.93 5.98 18.46
C PHE A 400 0.25 5.19 19.08
N GLU A 401 0.08 4.58 20.26
CA GLU A 401 1.10 3.69 20.86
C GLU A 401 1.39 2.44 19.99
N GLN A 402 0.48 2.12 19.07
CA GLN A 402 0.57 0.97 18.16
C GLN A 402 0.26 1.36 16.71
N ALA A 403 0.61 2.58 16.32
CA ALA A 403 0.37 3.11 14.98
C ALA A 403 0.99 2.23 13.87
N LYS A 404 2.20 1.69 14.06
CA LYS A 404 2.84 0.75 13.11
C LYS A 404 2.11 -0.60 13.02
N ASN A 405 1.25 -0.93 13.98
CA ASN A 405 0.48 -2.18 14.02
C ASN A 405 -0.95 -2.00 13.50
N PHE A 406 -1.61 -0.88 13.83
CA PHE A 406 -3.00 -0.60 13.45
C PHE A 406 -3.10 0.20 12.15
N GLY A 407 -2.10 1.03 11.85
CA GLY A 407 -2.05 1.89 10.69
C GLY A 407 -3.26 2.83 10.60
N SER A 408 -3.71 3.05 9.37
CA SER A 408 -4.83 3.93 9.06
C SER A 408 -6.19 3.48 9.60
N LEU A 409 -6.27 2.28 10.20
CA LEU A 409 -7.46 1.82 10.91
C LEU A 409 -7.71 2.57 12.21
N ILE A 410 -6.74 3.36 12.71
CA ILE A 410 -6.97 4.26 13.85
C ILE A 410 -8.03 5.29 13.46
N VAL A 411 -9.02 5.48 14.34
CA VAL A 411 -10.05 6.52 14.23
C VAL A 411 -9.85 7.50 15.39
N PRO A 412 -9.22 8.66 15.14
CA PRO A 412 -8.99 9.69 16.15
C PRO A 412 -10.29 10.07 16.86
N LYS A 413 -10.22 10.29 18.17
CA LYS A 413 -11.37 10.79 18.96
C LYS A 413 -11.47 12.30 18.96
N LEU A 414 -10.33 12.96 18.83
CA LEU A 414 -10.24 14.41 18.75
C LEU A 414 -10.95 14.89 17.48
N ARG A 415 -11.91 15.80 17.64
CA ARG A 415 -12.75 16.29 16.53
C ARG A 415 -12.01 17.24 15.60
N ASP A 416 -11.12 18.07 16.13
CA ASP A 416 -10.34 19.05 15.36
C ASP A 416 -8.85 18.98 15.70
N PRO A 417 -8.13 17.96 15.17
CA PRO A 417 -6.68 17.87 15.33
C PRO A 417 -5.94 19.02 14.67
N ALA A 418 -6.47 19.59 13.58
CA ALA A 418 -5.81 20.66 12.82
C ALA A 418 -5.70 21.95 13.63
N GLU A 419 -6.78 22.37 14.29
CA GLU A 419 -6.74 23.55 15.15
C GLU A 419 -5.84 23.34 16.38
N THR A 420 -5.91 22.14 16.98
CA THR A 420 -5.05 21.80 18.12
C THR A 420 -3.57 21.83 17.71
N LEU A 421 -3.24 21.28 16.53
CA LEU A 421 -1.91 21.29 15.96
C LEU A 421 -1.39 22.72 15.80
N ARG A 422 -2.20 23.60 15.17
CA ARG A 422 -1.86 25.01 14.96
C ARG A 422 -1.53 25.74 16.26
N VAL A 423 -2.30 25.48 17.33
CA VAL A 423 -2.04 26.08 18.65
C VAL A 423 -0.79 25.52 19.30
N VAL A 424 -0.54 24.22 19.19
CA VAL A 424 0.65 23.57 19.78
C VAL A 424 1.93 24.00 19.06
N GLU A 425 1.93 24.07 17.73
CA GLU A 425 3.10 24.50 16.94
C GLU A 425 3.45 25.99 17.17
N ALA A 426 2.46 26.84 17.46
CA ALA A 426 2.67 28.27 17.72
C ALA A 426 3.32 28.55 19.10
N ARG A 427 3.41 27.57 19.99
CA ARG A 427 4.01 27.74 21.32
C ARG A 427 5.51 27.52 21.28
N ASP A 428 6.26 28.45 21.86
CA ASP A 428 7.70 28.33 22.04
C ASP A 428 8.02 28.04 23.52
N PHE A 429 8.75 26.96 23.76
CA PHE A 429 9.24 26.56 25.08
C PHE A 429 10.70 26.96 25.33
N GLY A 430 11.29 27.79 24.46
CA GLY A 430 12.61 28.38 24.67
C GLY A 430 13.71 27.31 24.79
N SER A 431 14.44 27.29 25.92
CA SER A 431 15.52 26.33 26.16
C SER A 431 15.09 25.06 26.91
N ASP A 432 13.78 24.85 27.15
CA ASP A 432 13.29 23.65 27.83
C ASP A 432 13.29 22.46 26.86
N LEU A 433 14.36 21.67 26.91
CA LEU A 433 14.55 20.51 26.04
C LEU A 433 13.51 19.41 26.30
N LEU A 434 13.01 19.28 27.53
CA LEU A 434 12.02 18.25 27.88
C LEU A 434 10.66 18.59 27.26
N LEU A 435 10.19 19.83 27.44
CA LEU A 435 8.92 20.27 26.86
C LEU A 435 8.97 20.29 25.33
N LYS A 436 10.13 20.56 24.72
CA LYS A 436 10.32 20.48 23.27
C LYS A 436 10.19 19.06 22.73
N ASP A 437 10.76 18.06 23.42
CA ASP A 437 10.59 16.65 23.04
C ASP A 437 9.12 16.21 23.13
N VAL A 438 8.44 16.57 24.23
CA VAL A 438 7.01 16.28 24.41
C VAL A 438 6.18 17.00 23.34
N GLN A 439 6.47 18.26 23.03
CA GLN A 439 5.82 19.01 21.96
C GLN A 439 5.99 18.33 20.60
N ALA A 440 7.20 17.90 20.25
CA ALA A 440 7.47 17.21 18.99
C ALA A 440 6.63 15.92 18.87
N ARG A 441 6.55 15.11 19.95
CA ARG A 441 5.70 13.91 19.98
C ARG A 441 4.21 14.22 19.88
N VAL A 442 3.73 15.28 20.56
CA VAL A 442 2.32 15.71 20.46
C VAL A 442 2.00 16.20 19.04
N VAL A 443 2.87 17.00 18.44
CA VAL A 443 2.75 17.46 17.05
C VAL A 443 2.69 16.28 16.08
N ALA A 444 3.56 15.27 16.26
CA ALA A 444 3.54 14.05 15.45
C ALA A 444 2.17 13.36 15.54
N VAL A 445 1.62 13.17 16.73
CA VAL A 445 0.29 12.56 16.91
C VAL A 445 -0.82 13.40 16.26
N LEU A 446 -0.80 14.73 16.44
CA LEU A 446 -1.82 15.60 15.88
C LEU A 446 -1.79 15.60 14.34
N ARG A 447 -0.60 15.56 13.72
CA ARG A 447 -0.45 15.39 12.26
C ARG A 447 -1.02 14.05 11.78
N MET A 448 -0.70 12.95 12.46
CA MET A 448 -1.27 11.64 12.14
C MET A 448 -2.79 11.60 12.33
N ALA A 449 -3.31 12.24 13.39
CA ALA A 449 -4.75 12.34 13.64
C ALA A 449 -5.47 13.20 12.59
N GLU A 450 -4.85 14.28 12.13
CA GLU A 450 -5.36 15.16 11.08
C GLU A 450 -5.46 14.41 9.74
N ALA A 451 -4.41 13.68 9.34
CA ALA A 451 -4.42 12.84 8.15
C ALA A 451 -5.49 11.73 8.21
N LEU A 452 -5.80 11.25 9.42
CA LEU A 452 -6.83 10.24 9.68
C LEU A 452 -8.23 10.82 9.96
N SER A 453 -8.43 12.13 9.81
CA SER A 453 -9.72 12.79 10.03
C SER A 453 -10.62 12.73 8.79
N PRO A 454 -11.95 12.75 8.94
CA PRO A 454 -12.90 12.61 7.83
C PRO A 454 -13.06 13.92 7.03
N LYS A 455 -12.15 14.17 6.07
CA LYS A 455 -12.09 15.42 5.29
C LYS A 455 -11.97 15.24 3.78
N TYR A 456 -12.00 13.99 3.28
CA TYR A 456 -11.64 13.68 1.90
C TYR A 456 -12.84 13.55 0.98
N HIS A 457 -12.76 14.19 -0.19
CA HIS A 457 -13.74 14.09 -1.27
C HIS A 457 -13.60 12.76 -2.00
N VAL A 458 -12.37 12.27 -2.11
CA VAL A 458 -12.04 10.97 -2.71
C VAL A 458 -11.08 10.21 -1.79
N VAL A 459 -11.39 8.95 -1.52
CA VAL A 459 -10.45 8.00 -0.88
C VAL A 459 -10.17 6.89 -1.86
N VAL A 460 -8.92 6.71 -2.27
CA VAL A 460 -8.51 5.68 -3.24
C VAL A 460 -7.43 4.79 -2.65
N ALA A 461 -7.58 3.46 -2.69
CA ALA A 461 -6.61 2.58 -2.03
C ALA A 461 -6.47 1.19 -2.68
N ASN A 462 -5.28 0.61 -2.57
CA ASN A 462 -5.09 -0.84 -2.54
C ASN A 462 -4.72 -1.24 -1.10
N PRO A 463 -5.71 -1.54 -0.24
CA PRO A 463 -5.47 -1.79 1.17
C PRO A 463 -4.67 -3.09 1.42
N PRO A 464 -4.05 -3.25 2.61
CA PRO A 464 -3.31 -4.45 2.96
C PRO A 464 -4.20 -5.70 3.05
N TYR A 465 -3.72 -6.84 2.54
CA TYR A 465 -4.45 -8.12 2.57
C TYR A 465 -3.85 -9.05 3.63
N MET A 466 -4.60 -9.31 4.70
CA MET A 466 -4.18 -10.21 5.79
C MET A 466 -5.39 -10.72 6.57
N GLY A 467 -5.76 -11.97 6.32
CA GLY A 467 -6.84 -12.63 7.06
C GLY A 467 -6.52 -12.76 8.55
N GLY A 468 -7.55 -12.89 9.40
CA GLY A 468 -7.40 -12.91 10.86
C GLY A 468 -6.42 -13.96 11.43
N LYS A 469 -6.08 -15.01 10.67
CA LYS A 469 -5.03 -15.98 11.05
C LYS A 469 -3.61 -15.40 10.99
N GLY A 470 -3.35 -14.39 10.16
CA GLY A 470 -2.04 -13.73 10.04
C GLY A 470 -1.79 -12.66 11.10
N MET A 471 -2.86 -12.01 11.57
CA MET A 471 -2.79 -10.90 12.53
C MET A 471 -2.18 -11.32 13.88
N ASN A 472 -1.33 -10.48 14.47
CA ASN A 472 -0.85 -10.65 15.84
C ASN A 472 -1.94 -10.40 16.90
N GLY A 473 -1.65 -10.73 18.16
CA GLY A 473 -2.62 -10.67 19.25
C GLY A 473 -3.21 -9.27 19.50
N LYS A 474 -2.38 -8.22 19.43
CA LYS A 474 -2.81 -6.82 19.61
C LYS A 474 -3.74 -6.39 18.48
N LEU A 475 -3.35 -6.64 17.22
CA LEU A 475 -4.17 -6.33 16.05
C LEU A 475 -5.48 -7.11 16.03
N GLN A 476 -5.48 -8.39 16.39
CA GLN A 476 -6.72 -9.17 16.50
C GLN A 476 -7.66 -8.62 17.58
N HIS A 477 -7.13 -8.19 18.73
CA HIS A 477 -7.95 -7.60 19.80
C HIS A 477 -8.57 -6.28 19.33
N PHE A 478 -7.75 -5.41 18.73
CA PHE A 478 -8.21 -4.15 18.14
C PHE A 478 -9.30 -4.37 17.09
N ALA A 479 -9.08 -5.26 16.11
CA ALA A 479 -10.04 -5.60 15.08
C ALA A 479 -11.39 -6.11 15.66
N LYS A 480 -11.35 -6.96 16.70
CA LYS A 480 -12.56 -7.45 17.36
C LYS A 480 -13.33 -6.35 18.09
N ARG A 481 -12.63 -5.35 18.62
CA ARG A 481 -13.21 -4.25 19.40
C ARG A 481 -13.83 -3.19 18.49
N GLU A 482 -13.04 -2.69 17.54
CA GLU A 482 -13.40 -1.54 16.70
C GLU A 482 -14.13 -1.94 15.41
N TYR A 483 -13.80 -3.08 14.81
CA TYR A 483 -14.25 -3.47 13.46
C TYR A 483 -15.11 -4.75 13.45
N LYS A 484 -16.09 -4.84 14.36
CA LYS A 484 -16.87 -6.08 14.62
C LYS A 484 -17.44 -6.76 13.37
N GLY A 485 -17.85 -5.99 12.36
CA GLY A 485 -18.45 -6.47 11.12
C GLY A 485 -17.51 -6.65 9.93
N SER A 486 -16.24 -6.28 10.08
CA SER A 486 -15.24 -6.26 9.01
C SER A 486 -13.88 -6.84 9.44
N LYS A 487 -13.75 -7.32 10.69
CA LYS A 487 -12.54 -7.90 11.31
C LYS A 487 -11.94 -9.15 10.65
N SER A 488 -12.60 -9.75 9.65
CA SER A 488 -12.18 -11.02 9.06
C SER A 488 -10.87 -10.89 8.27
N ASP A 489 -10.63 -9.73 7.69
CA ASP A 489 -9.40 -9.37 6.97
C ASP A 489 -9.06 -7.88 7.16
N LEU A 490 -7.81 -7.49 6.95
CA LEU A 490 -7.40 -6.09 6.93
C LEU A 490 -8.11 -5.33 5.81
N PHE A 491 -8.19 -5.88 4.59
CA PHE A 491 -8.81 -5.16 3.47
C PHE A 491 -10.27 -4.81 3.76
N SER A 492 -11.01 -5.70 4.45
CA SER A 492 -12.41 -5.47 4.78
C SER A 492 -12.59 -4.39 5.84
N MET A 493 -11.66 -4.28 6.80
CA MET A 493 -11.63 -3.15 7.74
C MET A 493 -11.31 -1.84 7.02
N PHE A 494 -10.44 -1.88 6.00
CA PHE A 494 -10.15 -0.72 5.17
C PHE A 494 -11.34 -0.26 4.32
N ILE A 495 -12.24 -1.16 3.88
CA ILE A 495 -13.50 -0.77 3.22
C ILE A 495 -14.34 0.10 4.17
N GLU A 496 -14.53 -0.33 5.43
CA GLU A 496 -15.23 0.45 6.45
C GLU A 496 -14.48 1.76 6.76
N ARG A 497 -13.15 1.73 6.77
CA ARG A 497 -12.32 2.89 7.07
C ARG A 497 -12.32 3.95 5.98
N GLY A 498 -12.20 3.58 4.71
CA GLY A 498 -12.22 4.54 3.60
C GLY A 498 -13.55 5.26 3.53
N TRP A 499 -14.65 4.55 3.78
CA TRP A 499 -15.96 5.18 3.93
C TRP A 499 -16.00 6.14 5.13
N ALA A 500 -15.40 5.80 6.27
CA ALA A 500 -15.32 6.71 7.41
C ALA A 500 -14.52 7.99 7.12
N LEU A 501 -13.43 7.90 6.34
CA LEU A 501 -12.59 9.03 5.93
C LEU A 501 -13.24 9.97 4.91
N THR A 502 -14.18 9.45 4.12
CA THR A 502 -14.83 10.19 3.03
C THR A 502 -15.88 11.17 3.57
N VAL A 503 -16.01 12.36 2.98
CA VAL A 503 -17.10 13.31 3.29
C VAL A 503 -18.45 12.82 2.73
N SER A 504 -19.56 13.38 3.19
CA SER A 504 -20.89 13.02 2.65
C SER A 504 -20.96 13.29 1.14
N SER A 505 -21.51 12.34 0.39
CA SER A 505 -21.55 12.33 -1.10
C SER A 505 -20.18 12.33 -1.80
N GLY A 506 -19.08 12.14 -1.07
CA GLY A 506 -17.77 11.86 -1.67
C GLY A 506 -17.64 10.39 -2.11
N PHE A 507 -16.51 10.05 -2.72
CA PHE A 507 -16.26 8.71 -3.27
C PHE A 507 -15.17 7.96 -2.50
N SER A 508 -15.38 6.66 -2.30
CA SER A 508 -14.34 5.71 -1.87
C SER A 508 -14.17 4.63 -2.92
N ALA A 509 -12.95 4.47 -3.44
CA ALA A 509 -12.58 3.57 -4.51
C ALA A 509 -11.46 2.62 -4.04
N MET A 510 -11.65 1.31 -4.15
CA MET A 510 -10.64 0.35 -3.69
C MET A 510 -10.53 -0.88 -4.60
N VAL A 511 -9.35 -1.48 -4.63
CA VAL A 511 -9.14 -2.85 -5.11
C VAL A 511 -8.92 -3.80 -3.93
N THR A 512 -9.76 -4.83 -3.81
CA THR A 512 -9.72 -5.78 -2.68
C THR A 512 -9.94 -7.22 -3.14
N MET A 513 -9.79 -8.21 -2.24
CA MET A 513 -10.11 -9.61 -2.54
C MET A 513 -11.61 -9.81 -2.74
N GLU A 514 -12.04 -10.51 -3.80
CA GLU A 514 -13.47 -10.72 -4.16
C GLU A 514 -14.30 -11.39 -3.05
N SER A 515 -13.65 -12.05 -2.10
CA SER A 515 -14.28 -12.81 -1.02
C SER A 515 -15.35 -12.02 -0.24
N TRP A 516 -15.21 -10.70 -0.10
CA TRP A 516 -16.20 -9.87 0.57
C TRP A 516 -17.53 -9.78 -0.16
N MET A 517 -17.55 -10.05 -1.46
CA MET A 517 -18.77 -10.04 -2.27
C MET A 517 -19.68 -11.22 -1.91
N PHE A 518 -19.14 -12.32 -1.35
CA PHE A 518 -19.86 -13.59 -1.27
C PHE A 518 -19.87 -14.23 0.12
N LEU A 519 -18.72 -14.29 0.82
CA LEU A 519 -18.61 -15.13 2.01
C LEU A 519 -19.45 -14.59 3.17
N SER A 520 -20.02 -15.49 3.98
CA SER A 520 -20.86 -15.16 5.14
C SER A 520 -20.11 -14.34 6.20
N SER A 521 -18.79 -14.52 6.31
CA SER A 521 -17.92 -13.75 7.20
C SER A 521 -17.90 -12.24 6.91
N PHE A 522 -18.37 -11.83 5.72
CA PHE A 522 -18.46 -10.43 5.29
C PHE A 522 -19.91 -9.95 5.11
N GLN A 523 -20.90 -10.74 5.51
CA GLN A 523 -22.31 -10.34 5.40
C GLN A 523 -22.60 -9.03 6.13
N LEU A 524 -22.14 -8.88 7.38
CA LEU A 524 -22.37 -7.66 8.16
C LEU A 524 -21.70 -6.43 7.53
N LEU A 525 -20.54 -6.61 6.88
CA LEU A 525 -19.90 -5.55 6.09
C LEU A 525 -20.79 -5.16 4.90
N ARG A 526 -21.28 -6.13 4.12
CA ARG A 526 -22.16 -5.86 2.96
C ARG A 526 -23.44 -5.13 3.38
N SER A 527 -24.11 -5.61 4.43
CA SER A 527 -25.32 -4.96 4.95
C SER A 527 -25.07 -3.52 5.38
N LYS A 528 -23.96 -3.25 6.08
CA LYS A 528 -23.57 -1.88 6.44
C LYS A 528 -23.32 -1.01 5.21
N LEU A 529 -22.52 -1.52 4.26
CA LEU A 529 -22.16 -0.79 3.04
C LEU A 529 -23.40 -0.43 2.22
N LEU A 530 -24.27 -1.40 1.93
CA LEU A 530 -25.49 -1.21 1.15
C LEU A 530 -26.55 -0.35 1.87
N ALA A 531 -26.50 -0.26 3.20
CA ALA A 531 -27.40 0.58 3.98
C ALA A 531 -27.01 2.07 3.98
N SER A 532 -25.74 2.42 3.75
CA SER A 532 -25.23 3.79 3.92
C SER A 532 -24.49 4.37 2.72
N SER A 533 -24.25 3.56 1.68
CA SER A 533 -23.52 3.94 0.48
C SER A 533 -24.22 3.45 -0.79
N THR A 534 -23.71 3.90 -1.94
CA THR A 534 -24.15 3.46 -3.27
C THR A 534 -22.95 2.91 -4.02
N LEU A 535 -23.05 1.68 -4.52
CA LEU A 535 -22.02 1.06 -5.33
C LEU A 535 -22.19 1.55 -6.78
N HIS A 536 -21.31 2.45 -7.23
CA HIS A 536 -21.41 3.09 -8.55
C HIS A 536 -20.88 2.21 -9.65
N SER A 537 -19.71 1.62 -9.44
CA SER A 537 -19.10 0.73 -10.42
C SER A 537 -18.26 -0.34 -9.77
N MET A 538 -18.09 -1.47 -10.47
CA MET A 538 -17.13 -2.51 -10.09
C MET A 538 -16.60 -3.26 -11.30
N THR A 539 -15.28 -3.47 -11.30
CA THR A 539 -14.57 -4.40 -12.16
C THR A 539 -14.17 -5.63 -11.35
N HIS A 540 -14.83 -6.74 -11.63
CA HIS A 540 -14.59 -8.02 -10.97
C HIS A 540 -13.56 -8.85 -11.75
N MET A 541 -12.52 -9.33 -11.08
CA MET A 541 -11.38 -10.05 -11.64
C MET A 541 -11.24 -11.41 -10.96
N PRO A 542 -12.08 -12.41 -11.31
CA PRO A 542 -12.13 -13.68 -10.61
C PRO A 542 -10.90 -14.54 -10.89
N TYR A 543 -10.50 -15.35 -9.91
CA TYR A 543 -9.49 -16.39 -10.12
C TYR A 543 -10.15 -17.69 -10.59
N LEU A 544 -9.84 -18.10 -11.82
CA LEU A 544 -10.47 -19.27 -12.47
C LEU A 544 -9.69 -20.58 -12.27
N GLY A 545 -8.81 -20.64 -11.27
CA GLY A 545 -7.98 -21.82 -10.97
C GLY A 545 -6.81 -22.05 -11.94
N LYS A 546 -6.70 -21.22 -12.98
CA LYS A 546 -5.60 -21.18 -13.96
C LYS A 546 -5.39 -19.72 -14.41
N GLY A 547 -4.17 -19.39 -14.80
CA GLY A 547 -3.77 -18.02 -15.14
C GLY A 547 -3.68 -17.13 -13.89
N GLY A 548 -2.85 -16.09 -13.91
CA GLY A 548 -2.94 -15.02 -12.92
C GLY A 548 -4.22 -14.22 -13.13
N THR A 549 -4.75 -13.59 -12.09
CA THR A 549 -5.73 -12.50 -12.28
C THR A 549 -5.04 -11.30 -12.93
N SER A 550 -5.79 -10.25 -13.31
CA SER A 550 -5.19 -9.00 -13.81
C SER A 550 -4.17 -8.35 -12.86
N MET A 551 -4.23 -8.68 -11.56
CA MET A 551 -3.26 -8.28 -10.54
C MET A 551 -2.01 -9.18 -10.49
N GLY A 552 -1.91 -10.21 -11.34
CA GLY A 552 -0.80 -11.18 -11.36
C GLY A 552 -0.78 -12.15 -10.17
N ILE A 553 -1.92 -12.31 -9.48
CA ILE A 553 -2.04 -13.10 -8.24
C ILE A 553 -3.05 -14.26 -8.39
N ASN A 554 -2.86 -15.31 -7.58
CA ASN A 554 -3.65 -16.55 -7.65
C ASN A 554 -4.88 -16.56 -6.73
N PHE A 555 -5.59 -15.43 -6.65
CA PHE A 555 -6.87 -15.28 -5.96
C PHE A 555 -7.65 -14.12 -6.59
N GLY A 556 -8.99 -14.19 -6.54
CA GLY A 556 -9.84 -13.22 -7.22
C GLY A 556 -9.91 -11.88 -6.49
N THR A 557 -10.07 -10.82 -7.28
CA THR A 557 -10.09 -9.43 -6.80
C THR A 557 -11.27 -8.66 -7.39
N SER A 558 -11.60 -7.53 -6.77
CA SER A 558 -12.62 -6.60 -7.23
C SER A 558 -12.11 -5.18 -7.04
N ALA A 559 -12.06 -4.39 -8.12
CA ALA A 559 -11.89 -2.95 -8.05
C ALA A 559 -13.28 -2.30 -8.10
N PHE A 560 -13.61 -1.38 -7.20
CA PHE A 560 -14.95 -0.83 -7.12
C PHE A 560 -14.97 0.59 -6.56
N VAL A 561 -16.04 1.33 -6.88
CA VAL A 561 -16.26 2.70 -6.43
C VAL A 561 -17.60 2.80 -5.71
N THR A 562 -17.58 3.40 -4.53
CA THR A 562 -18.76 3.68 -3.71
C THR A 562 -18.90 5.19 -3.45
N GLU A 563 -20.13 5.69 -3.47
CA GLU A 563 -20.46 7.03 -3.02
C GLU A 563 -20.97 6.96 -1.57
N LYS A 564 -20.53 7.87 -0.70
CA LYS A 564 -21.01 8.01 0.68
C LYS A 564 -22.38 8.67 0.73
N ARG A 565 -23.34 8.00 0.11
CA ARG A 565 -24.74 8.38 0.04
C ARG A 565 -25.56 7.15 -0.30
N ARG A 566 -26.72 6.98 0.34
CA ARG A 566 -27.61 5.85 0.06
C ARG A 566 -28.56 6.16 -1.09
N ARG A 567 -28.49 5.39 -2.17
CA ARG A 567 -29.41 5.41 -3.32
C ARG A 567 -29.81 3.99 -3.70
N PRO A 568 -30.83 3.42 -3.03
CA PRO A 568 -31.11 1.99 -3.12
C PRO A 568 -31.44 1.51 -4.55
N ASN A 569 -32.03 2.38 -5.36
CA ASN A 569 -32.45 2.07 -6.73
C ASN A 569 -31.47 2.56 -7.80
N PHE A 570 -30.35 3.18 -7.40
CA PHE A 570 -29.32 3.58 -8.36
C PHE A 570 -28.74 2.32 -9.01
N ARG A 571 -28.66 2.32 -10.34
CA ARG A 571 -28.15 1.18 -11.11
C ARG A 571 -26.66 1.37 -11.36
N GLY A 572 -25.84 0.75 -10.52
CA GLY A 572 -24.39 0.71 -10.72
C GLY A 572 -24.00 -0.07 -11.98
N ARG A 573 -22.76 0.11 -12.44
CA ARG A 573 -22.20 -0.52 -13.63
C ARG A 573 -21.14 -1.56 -13.26
N TYR A 574 -21.32 -2.79 -13.72
CA TYR A 574 -20.50 -3.93 -13.32
C TYR A 574 -19.93 -4.63 -14.56
N CYS A 575 -18.66 -4.99 -14.52
CA CYS A 575 -18.03 -5.80 -15.56
C CYS A 575 -17.14 -6.90 -14.94
N CYS A 576 -16.82 -7.91 -15.75
CA CYS A 576 -15.92 -8.99 -15.36
C CYS A 576 -14.74 -9.04 -16.32
N VAL A 577 -13.52 -9.04 -15.79
CA VAL A 577 -12.27 -9.20 -16.55
C VAL A 577 -11.67 -10.55 -16.21
N ARG A 578 -11.60 -11.47 -17.18
CA ARG A 578 -11.00 -12.79 -17.01
C ARG A 578 -9.59 -12.81 -17.60
N TYR A 579 -8.72 -13.67 -17.09
CA TYR A 579 -7.30 -13.71 -17.48
C TYR A 579 -7.05 -13.92 -18.99
N TYR A 580 -8.03 -14.47 -19.72
CA TYR A 580 -7.94 -14.69 -21.17
C TYR A 580 -8.55 -13.55 -21.99
N GLU A 581 -9.07 -12.50 -21.32
CA GLU A 581 -9.56 -11.25 -21.91
C GLU A 581 -8.56 -10.11 -21.69
N THR A 582 -7.34 -10.44 -21.24
CA THR A 582 -6.27 -9.49 -20.95
C THR A 582 -5.04 -9.75 -21.80
N ASP A 583 -4.18 -8.74 -21.94
CA ASP A 583 -2.82 -8.90 -22.43
C ASP A 583 -1.90 -9.60 -21.40
N ASP A 584 -0.62 -9.72 -21.73
CA ASP A 584 0.41 -10.35 -20.87
C ASP A 584 0.67 -9.58 -19.56
N PHE A 585 0.22 -8.33 -19.48
CA PHE A 585 0.34 -7.47 -18.29
C PHE A 585 -0.96 -7.42 -17.47
N GLY A 586 -1.98 -8.20 -17.86
CA GLY A 586 -3.26 -8.25 -17.17
C GLY A 586 -4.17 -7.07 -17.48
N VAL A 587 -3.85 -6.24 -18.48
CA VAL A 587 -4.67 -5.14 -18.97
C VAL A 587 -5.79 -5.71 -19.85
N PRO A 588 -7.06 -5.35 -19.64
CA PRO A 588 -8.14 -5.82 -20.50
C PRO A 588 -7.94 -5.37 -21.95
N LEU A 589 -8.18 -6.28 -22.91
CA LEU A 589 -8.06 -6.00 -24.35
C LEU A 589 -9.07 -4.95 -24.84
N GLU A 590 -10.21 -4.85 -24.16
CA GLU A 590 -11.26 -3.85 -24.36
C GLU A 590 -11.85 -3.50 -22.99
N PHE A 591 -12.18 -2.22 -22.77
CA PHE A 591 -12.80 -1.78 -21.53
C PHE A 591 -14.08 -0.94 -21.77
N PRO A 592 -15.19 -1.27 -21.08
CA PRO A 592 -15.41 -2.47 -20.29
C PRO A 592 -15.47 -3.73 -21.18
N PRO A 593 -15.07 -4.93 -20.68
CA PRO A 593 -15.17 -6.15 -21.47
C PRO A 593 -16.61 -6.45 -21.91
N GLN A 594 -16.82 -6.69 -23.20
CA GLN A 594 -18.13 -7.00 -23.80
C GLN A 594 -18.47 -8.49 -23.64
N ASN A 595 -18.75 -8.91 -22.41
CA ASN A 595 -19.11 -10.29 -22.09
C ASN A 595 -20.44 -10.40 -21.32
N GLU A 596 -20.87 -11.63 -21.04
CA GLU A 596 -22.15 -11.93 -20.39
C GLU A 596 -22.28 -11.40 -18.95
N ARG A 597 -21.19 -10.89 -18.38
CA ARG A 597 -21.14 -10.28 -17.05
C ARG A 597 -20.95 -8.77 -17.10
N LEU A 598 -21.11 -8.13 -18.26
CA LEU A 598 -21.35 -6.70 -18.35
C LEU A 598 -22.83 -6.43 -18.02
N SER A 599 -23.10 -5.82 -16.87
CA SER A 599 -24.48 -5.61 -16.41
C SER A 599 -24.65 -4.36 -15.53
N SER A 600 -25.91 -4.04 -15.24
CA SER A 600 -26.28 -3.06 -14.23
C SER A 600 -27.17 -3.67 -13.14
N ALA A 601 -26.96 -3.25 -11.91
CA ALA A 601 -27.68 -3.73 -10.73
C ALA A 601 -27.75 -2.65 -9.66
N SER A 602 -28.73 -2.71 -8.77
CA SER A 602 -28.91 -1.76 -7.68
C SER A 602 -28.63 -2.38 -6.30
N SER A 603 -28.39 -1.55 -5.30
CA SER A 603 -28.26 -2.03 -3.91
C SER A 603 -29.54 -2.75 -3.43
N ALA A 604 -30.71 -2.30 -3.88
CA ALA A 604 -31.98 -2.98 -3.61
C ALA A 604 -32.05 -4.38 -4.25
N ASP A 605 -31.36 -4.62 -5.36
CA ASP A 605 -31.29 -5.95 -5.97
C ASP A 605 -30.45 -6.92 -5.14
N PHE A 606 -29.30 -6.47 -4.62
CA PHE A 606 -28.46 -7.30 -3.75
C PHE A 606 -29.17 -7.65 -2.44
N GLN A 607 -29.96 -6.72 -1.90
CA GLN A 607 -30.71 -6.91 -0.65
C GLN A 607 -31.83 -7.95 -0.75
N LYS A 608 -32.26 -8.33 -1.95
CA LYS A 608 -33.25 -9.41 -2.15
C LYS A 608 -32.68 -10.79 -1.88
N ILE A 609 -31.37 -10.97 -1.95
CA ILE A 609 -30.72 -12.27 -1.83
C ILE A 609 -30.29 -12.48 -0.37
N PRO A 610 -30.64 -13.61 0.29
CA PRO A 610 -30.17 -13.91 1.63
C PRO A 610 -28.64 -13.82 1.76
N GLY A 611 -28.18 -13.08 2.77
CA GLY A 611 -26.75 -12.78 2.97
C GLY A 611 -26.21 -11.63 2.11
N GLU A 612 -27.05 -11.00 1.30
CA GLU A 612 -26.79 -9.81 0.48
C GLU A 612 -25.51 -9.90 -0.40
N PRO A 613 -25.24 -11.00 -1.11
CA PRO A 613 -24.07 -11.09 -1.98
C PRO A 613 -24.14 -10.08 -3.14
N ILE A 614 -22.98 -9.58 -3.58
CA ILE A 614 -22.86 -8.67 -4.73
C ILE A 614 -22.90 -9.49 -6.04
N ALA A 615 -24.07 -10.07 -6.33
CA ALA A 615 -24.29 -10.98 -7.45
C ALA A 615 -24.88 -10.23 -8.67
N TYR A 616 -24.14 -9.25 -9.17
CA TYR A 616 -24.59 -8.30 -10.21
C TYR A 616 -24.97 -8.93 -11.56
N TRP A 617 -24.58 -10.18 -11.80
CA TRP A 617 -24.86 -10.91 -13.05
C TRP A 617 -26.17 -11.70 -13.02
N LEU A 618 -26.88 -11.71 -11.89
CA LEU A 618 -28.15 -12.44 -11.79
C LEU A 618 -29.24 -11.72 -12.59
N SER A 619 -30.01 -12.50 -13.35
CA SER A 619 -31.18 -11.98 -14.06
C SER A 619 -32.30 -11.61 -13.10
N GLY A 620 -33.18 -10.69 -13.52
CA GLY A 620 -34.36 -10.31 -12.74
C GLY A 620 -35.25 -11.50 -12.35
N LYS A 621 -35.35 -12.51 -13.22
CA LYS A 621 -36.10 -13.75 -12.93
C LYS A 621 -35.47 -14.57 -11.80
N VAL A 622 -34.14 -14.60 -11.70
CA VAL A 622 -33.47 -15.32 -10.61
C VAL A 622 -33.59 -14.53 -9.30
N LEU A 623 -33.50 -13.20 -9.37
CA LEU A 623 -33.70 -12.34 -8.20
C LEU A 623 -35.11 -12.46 -7.62
N SER A 624 -36.14 -12.56 -8.47
CA SER A 624 -37.53 -12.65 -8.00
C SER A 624 -37.80 -13.94 -7.23
N LEU A 625 -37.14 -15.05 -7.58
CA LEU A 625 -37.26 -16.32 -6.84
C LEU A 625 -36.86 -16.18 -5.36
N PHE A 626 -35.89 -15.32 -5.02
CA PHE A 626 -35.49 -15.11 -3.62
C PHE A 626 -36.49 -14.28 -2.82
N SER A 627 -37.32 -13.47 -3.49
CA SER A 627 -38.31 -12.60 -2.83
C SER A 627 -39.74 -13.11 -2.90
N GLU A 628 -40.06 -13.96 -3.88
CA GLU A 628 -41.44 -14.38 -4.19
C GLU A 628 -41.72 -15.84 -3.82
N GLU A 629 -40.70 -16.71 -3.80
CA GLU A 629 -40.86 -18.14 -3.54
C GLU A 629 -40.43 -18.52 -2.12
N ALA A 630 -41.05 -19.55 -1.57
CA ALA A 630 -40.67 -20.11 -0.26
C ALA A 630 -39.29 -20.79 -0.32
N SER A 631 -38.53 -20.66 0.76
CA SER A 631 -37.23 -21.32 0.87
C SER A 631 -37.39 -22.85 0.98
N ILE A 632 -36.41 -23.62 0.50
CA ILE A 632 -36.48 -25.09 0.62
C ILE A 632 -36.54 -25.53 2.08
N GLU A 633 -35.90 -24.79 3.00
CA GLU A 633 -35.93 -25.10 4.44
C GLU A 633 -37.33 -25.00 5.06
N GLU A 634 -38.25 -24.22 4.46
CA GLU A 634 -39.63 -24.14 4.91
C GLU A 634 -40.46 -25.38 4.51
N ILE A 635 -40.04 -26.10 3.46
CA ILE A 635 -40.79 -27.24 2.90
C ILE A 635 -40.10 -28.59 3.12
N ALA A 636 -38.81 -28.62 3.39
CA ALA A 636 -38.04 -29.85 3.58
C ALA A 636 -36.76 -29.65 4.42
N ASP A 637 -36.46 -30.63 5.27
CA ASP A 637 -35.17 -30.72 5.97
C ASP A 637 -34.06 -31.15 5.00
N ALA A 638 -33.07 -30.29 4.77
CA ALA A 638 -31.82 -30.72 4.16
C ALA A 638 -31.02 -31.55 5.18
N ARG A 639 -30.82 -32.85 4.91
CA ARG A 639 -30.01 -33.73 5.76
C ARG A 639 -28.75 -34.17 5.02
N PRO A 640 -27.57 -34.18 5.68
CA PRO A 640 -26.43 -34.86 5.11
C PRO A 640 -26.78 -36.34 4.93
N GLY A 641 -26.24 -36.96 3.88
CA GLY A 641 -26.27 -38.42 3.73
C GLY A 641 -25.54 -39.13 4.89
N LEU A 642 -25.39 -40.44 4.80
CA LEU A 642 -24.62 -41.22 5.79
C LEU A 642 -23.22 -40.61 5.98
N GLN A 643 -22.82 -40.36 7.23
CA GLN A 643 -21.47 -39.88 7.57
C GLN A 643 -20.75 -40.95 8.39
N THR A 644 -19.57 -41.36 7.93
CA THR A 644 -18.77 -42.41 8.57
C THR A 644 -17.82 -41.87 9.63
N SER A 645 -17.42 -40.59 9.55
CA SER A 645 -16.44 -39.90 10.40
C SER A 645 -15.03 -40.52 10.48
N ASP A 646 -14.86 -41.75 9.95
CA ASP A 646 -13.61 -42.48 9.79
C ASP A 646 -13.76 -43.43 8.59
N ASN A 647 -13.43 -42.91 7.41
CA ASN A 647 -13.52 -43.67 6.15
C ASN A 647 -12.64 -44.92 6.18
N ASN A 648 -11.47 -44.87 6.81
CA ASN A 648 -10.53 -46.00 6.84
C ASN A 648 -11.08 -47.18 7.63
N ARG A 649 -11.88 -46.92 8.65
CA ARG A 649 -12.50 -47.95 9.48
C ARG A 649 -13.82 -48.47 8.91
N PHE A 650 -14.65 -47.59 8.36
CA PHE A 650 -16.06 -47.90 8.08
C PHE A 650 -16.43 -47.97 6.59
N VAL A 651 -15.53 -47.60 5.68
CA VAL A 651 -15.76 -47.75 4.24
C VAL A 651 -14.94 -48.93 3.72
N ARG A 652 -15.59 -49.84 3.01
CA ARG A 652 -15.00 -50.98 2.33
C ARG A 652 -15.57 -51.09 0.93
N LEU A 653 -14.79 -51.54 -0.03
CA LEU A 653 -15.29 -51.93 -1.35
C LEU A 653 -16.20 -53.16 -1.18
N TRP A 654 -17.20 -53.32 -2.04
CA TRP A 654 -18.18 -54.41 -1.92
C TRP A 654 -17.54 -55.80 -1.88
N HIS A 655 -16.41 -55.99 -2.56
CA HIS A 655 -15.66 -57.26 -2.58
C HIS A 655 -14.76 -57.47 -1.35
N GLU A 656 -14.58 -56.46 -0.49
CA GLU A 656 -13.81 -56.58 0.76
C GLU A 656 -14.65 -57.09 1.93
N VAL A 657 -15.97 -57.17 1.77
CA VAL A 657 -16.91 -57.52 2.83
C VAL A 657 -17.67 -58.81 2.52
N SER A 658 -17.99 -59.58 3.56
CA SER A 658 -18.77 -60.82 3.41
C SER A 658 -20.20 -60.50 3.00
N ILE A 659 -20.65 -61.06 1.87
CA ILE A 659 -22.02 -60.91 1.36
C ILE A 659 -23.05 -61.35 2.42
N GLN A 660 -22.76 -62.39 3.20
CA GLN A 660 -23.68 -62.86 4.26
C GLN A 660 -23.82 -61.86 5.44
N LYS A 661 -22.89 -60.92 5.57
CA LYS A 661 -22.90 -59.85 6.58
C LYS A 661 -23.24 -58.49 5.96
N SER A 662 -23.64 -58.45 4.70
CA SER A 662 -24.03 -57.25 3.99
C SER A 662 -25.53 -57.27 3.70
N ASP A 663 -26.20 -56.15 3.92
CA ASP A 663 -27.63 -56.02 3.69
C ASP A 663 -27.89 -54.90 2.68
N PHE A 664 -28.31 -55.28 1.48
CA PHE A 664 -28.48 -54.39 0.33
C PHE A 664 -29.92 -53.87 0.17
N ALA A 665 -30.88 -54.40 0.94
CA ALA A 665 -32.31 -54.14 0.75
C ALA A 665 -32.91 -53.16 1.78
N VAL A 666 -32.11 -52.70 2.74
CA VAL A 666 -32.55 -51.83 3.83
C VAL A 666 -32.71 -50.39 3.36
N SER A 667 -33.86 -49.79 3.66
CA SER A 667 -34.23 -48.46 3.18
C SER A 667 -34.15 -47.36 4.24
N GLY A 668 -33.91 -47.71 5.51
CA GLY A 668 -33.85 -46.74 6.60
C GLY A 668 -33.13 -47.20 7.85
N ARG A 669 -32.82 -46.24 8.73
CA ARG A 669 -32.07 -46.47 9.98
C ARG A 669 -32.72 -47.50 10.91
N VAL A 670 -34.06 -47.50 10.99
CA VAL A 670 -34.80 -48.42 11.86
C VAL A 670 -34.71 -49.85 11.34
N GLU A 671 -34.89 -50.04 10.04
CA GLU A 671 -34.71 -51.33 9.37
C GLU A 671 -33.26 -51.82 9.50
N ALA A 672 -32.27 -50.96 9.28
CA ALA A 672 -30.85 -51.30 9.43
C ALA A 672 -30.52 -51.79 10.84
N LYS A 673 -31.08 -51.14 11.87
CA LYS A 673 -30.88 -51.53 13.27
C LYS A 673 -31.52 -52.88 13.59
N ASN A 674 -32.61 -53.22 12.91
CA ASN A 674 -33.35 -54.46 13.10
C ASN A 674 -32.85 -55.59 12.18
N SER A 675 -31.98 -55.28 11.22
CA SER A 675 -31.38 -56.27 10.32
C SER A 675 -30.14 -56.91 10.96
N SER A 676 -29.78 -58.11 10.51
CA SER A 676 -28.55 -58.80 10.92
C SER A 676 -27.32 -58.34 10.13
N GLY A 677 -27.49 -57.36 9.23
CA GLY A 677 -26.44 -56.79 8.40
C GLY A 677 -25.41 -56.01 9.23
N LYS A 678 -24.13 -56.23 8.94
CA LYS A 678 -23.02 -55.43 9.46
C LYS A 678 -22.61 -54.33 8.49
N TRP A 679 -22.69 -54.63 7.19
CA TRP A 679 -22.33 -53.73 6.10
C TRP A 679 -23.58 -53.34 5.33
N PHE A 680 -23.67 -52.06 4.98
CA PHE A 680 -24.80 -51.50 4.25
C PHE A 680 -24.28 -50.69 3.06
N PRO A 681 -25.03 -50.61 1.95
CA PRO A 681 -24.68 -49.77 0.82
C PRO A 681 -24.42 -48.34 1.27
N TYR A 682 -23.28 -47.80 0.85
CA TYR A 682 -22.89 -46.43 1.17
C TYR A 682 -22.51 -45.71 -0.10
N ASN A 683 -23.38 -44.78 -0.53
CA ASN A 683 -23.10 -43.89 -1.64
C ASN A 683 -22.13 -42.80 -1.18
N LYS A 684 -20.83 -43.12 -1.19
CA LYS A 684 -19.79 -42.12 -1.08
C LYS A 684 -19.83 -41.32 -2.39
N GLY A 685 -20.24 -40.05 -2.34
CA GLY A 685 -20.19 -39.18 -3.52
C GLY A 685 -18.81 -39.28 -4.20
N GLY A 686 -18.81 -39.30 -5.53
CA GLY A 686 -17.57 -39.24 -6.32
C GLY A 686 -17.51 -37.96 -7.15
N ASP A 687 -16.81 -37.99 -8.28
CA ASP A 687 -16.69 -36.83 -9.16
C ASP A 687 -18.07 -36.27 -9.57
N PHE A 688 -18.15 -34.94 -9.70
CA PHE A 688 -19.37 -34.21 -10.01
C PHE A 688 -20.06 -34.74 -11.28
N ARG A 689 -21.36 -35.07 -11.18
CA ARG A 689 -22.23 -35.39 -12.31
C ARG A 689 -23.52 -34.59 -12.23
N ARG A 690 -23.97 -34.03 -13.37
CA ARG A 690 -25.12 -33.11 -13.44
C ARG A 690 -26.48 -33.78 -13.22
N TRP A 691 -26.62 -35.09 -13.46
CA TRP A 691 -27.94 -35.71 -13.62
C TRP A 691 -28.18 -36.99 -12.81
N TYR A 692 -27.13 -37.64 -12.27
CA TYR A 692 -27.25 -38.84 -11.42
C TYR A 692 -25.92 -39.13 -10.68
N GLY A 693 -25.97 -39.84 -9.54
CA GLY A 693 -24.80 -40.17 -8.70
C GLY A 693 -23.78 -41.13 -9.34
N ASN A 694 -22.71 -41.47 -8.62
CA ASN A 694 -21.76 -42.49 -9.10
C ASN A 694 -22.26 -43.87 -8.63
N LEU A 695 -22.83 -44.66 -9.54
CA LEU A 695 -23.09 -46.08 -9.30
C LEU A 695 -21.85 -46.86 -9.76
N GLU A 696 -20.96 -47.11 -8.83
CA GLU A 696 -19.97 -48.19 -8.93
C GLU A 696 -20.32 -49.22 -7.86
N CYS A 697 -20.30 -50.50 -8.22
CA CYS A 697 -20.63 -51.62 -7.33
C CYS A 697 -19.72 -51.61 -6.10
#